data_AF-A0A919IF56-F1
#
_entry.id   AF-A0A919IF56-F1
#
_cell.length_a   1.000
_cell.length_b   1.000
_cell.length_c   1.000
_cell.angle_alpha   90.00
_cell.angle_beta   90.00
_cell.angle_gamma   90.00
#
_symmetry.space_group_name_H-M   'P 1'
#
loop_
_entity.id
_entity.type
_entity.pdbx_description
1 polymer ?
#
loop_
_entity_poly.entity_id
_entity_poly.type
_entity_poly.pdbx_seq_one_letter_code
_entity_poly.pdbx_strand_id
1 'polypeptide(L)'
;MVTSFLDIQGTSTVNFSAANTTVTAGGLNMSGTSQILGAGTNRNLNVGSFSVPASQSPSIQNIALSVTGMTQIDGTLTFTNGNSASKTFGGGLTISSTGNFTNTAQNVPITIGGNMVNNGSFNQGTGLVTFTGSSSNTVTGTAATTAFGGGIDVNKGTSQSSVLDIQCVITMPGGGLILDNGTFKLSSASTIVPFTSDPNFSSTCGLWCNGGTMSTTASLTFDGLVRVSAGSLTVGSATDVNLMPNHNSAGTLDVSGGVVNVAGRIGGSILFNYTQSGGTVTVGTSGCTSFSPFNMNTTGCNFTMTGGTLVIERPNGNAGFVNYSATGSFTGGTLQLGDGSSPSSTISVDSGFPVYNLTVNSSNVTGRITNQELTISNDFNISAGSFSANSLGLTVKGNWTNNGTFTPTAAAVTLSGTGLQTISGSATTSFNDLVINNTRSSIPAISASASFTVTGIATMTAGTVNLNGNTFTLSSTAAGALVHGLASSNGWMYGGTISRAFAAAAITLGNVRGFIPIGTAANFRPFFFGKTNNGGSNGTIAMTHTDPGTKTGVTVADGTSTIFVRNDSKWASTFTGGTGATFGIRYGGTGLGAITTLSDVRSMLFNSTIATHVATTTVSTSDPRVERSGLSSGQMGSDFYVGSTNLSSSLPVELLSFTATVKTNSVELKWITASELNNDHFDILHSTSGDDFKHIGVVKGNGTSNAAHTYTLTDVSPATGRNYYQLKQTDFDGKTTLSEVVAVDFKGSSAVSVYPNPVRTSEELTVVVNGLESNVRQLIRVVNMQGTISSEIAATTDSRGSLNANTSVSNLPPGIYILSVAGRNQRLVVK
;
A
#
# COMPACT_ATOMS: atom_id res chain seq x y z
N MET A 1 -18.07 75.11 17.56
CA MET A 1 -19.36 74.47 17.89
C MET A 1 -19.27 73.02 17.49
N VAL A 2 -19.23 72.11 18.45
CA VAL A 2 -19.54 70.69 18.27
C VAL A 2 -20.96 70.53 18.80
N THR A 3 -21.92 70.03 18.00
CA THR A 3 -23.17 69.31 18.44
C THR A 3 -24.31 69.16 17.40
N SER A 4 -24.12 69.32 16.08
CA SER A 4 -25.21 69.00 15.12
C SER A 4 -24.75 68.17 13.93
N PHE A 5 -25.67 67.35 13.42
CA PHE A 5 -25.60 66.84 12.06
C PHE A 5 -25.61 68.04 11.11
N LEU A 6 -24.74 68.01 10.11
CA LEU A 6 -24.77 68.92 8.98
C LEU A 6 -25.68 68.32 7.92
N ASP A 7 -26.87 68.86 7.77
CA ASP A 7 -27.85 68.39 6.78
C ASP A 7 -27.95 69.39 5.63
N ILE A 8 -27.53 68.98 4.43
CA ILE A 8 -27.50 69.82 3.23
C ILE A 8 -28.51 69.24 2.23
N GLN A 9 -29.56 70.01 1.94
CA GLN A 9 -30.74 69.50 1.23
C GLN A 9 -31.01 70.29 -0.06
N GLY A 10 -31.73 69.68 -1.00
CA GLY A 10 -32.19 70.33 -2.24
C GLY A 10 -31.05 70.71 -3.19
N THR A 11 -31.04 71.95 -3.68
CA THR A 11 -30.02 72.48 -4.62
C THR A 11 -28.95 73.34 -3.90
N SER A 12 -28.87 73.25 -2.57
CA SER A 12 -28.04 74.13 -1.75
C SER A 12 -26.55 73.96 -2.01
N THR A 13 -25.81 75.08 -2.03
CA THR A 13 -24.34 75.10 -2.15
C THR A 13 -23.72 75.63 -0.86
N VAL A 14 -22.89 74.82 -0.20
CA VAL A 14 -22.06 75.24 0.93
C VAL A 14 -20.65 75.55 0.42
N ASN A 15 -20.29 76.84 0.42
CA ASN A 15 -18.98 77.29 -0.06
C ASN A 15 -18.05 77.62 1.11
N PHE A 16 -16.96 76.87 1.22
CA PHE A 16 -15.84 77.18 2.10
C PHE A 16 -14.94 78.17 1.35
N SER A 17 -14.98 79.45 1.75
CA SER A 17 -14.26 80.54 1.08
C SER A 17 -12.97 81.03 1.77
N ALA A 18 -12.76 80.79 3.08
CA ALA A 18 -11.54 81.17 3.81
C ALA A 18 -10.47 80.05 3.92
N ALA A 19 -9.21 80.28 3.53
CA ALA A 19 -8.14 79.27 3.66
C ALA A 19 -7.93 78.83 5.13
N ASN A 20 -7.37 77.63 5.35
CA ASN A 20 -7.14 77.05 6.70
C ASN A 20 -8.42 76.85 7.54
N THR A 21 -9.59 76.72 6.91
CA THR A 21 -10.85 76.48 7.61
C THR A 21 -11.03 75.00 7.94
N THR A 22 -11.36 74.69 9.21
CA THR A 22 -11.76 73.35 9.64
C THR A 22 -13.17 73.40 10.23
N VAL A 23 -14.08 72.59 9.71
CA VAL A 23 -15.43 72.38 10.25
C VAL A 23 -15.54 70.97 10.80
N THR A 24 -16.17 70.84 11.97
CA THR A 24 -16.41 69.54 12.60
C THR A 24 -17.90 69.36 12.91
N ALA A 25 -18.47 68.23 12.52
CA ALA A 25 -19.88 67.90 12.75
C ALA A 25 -20.07 66.45 13.24
N GLY A 26 -21.19 66.16 13.91
CA GLY A 26 -21.50 64.81 14.39
C GLY A 26 -21.83 63.84 13.25
N GLY A 27 -22.31 64.36 12.12
CA GLY A 27 -22.57 63.61 10.89
C GLY A 27 -22.85 64.56 9.74
N LEU A 28 -22.79 64.06 8.51
CA LEU A 28 -23.11 64.77 7.27
C LEU A 28 -24.19 63.99 6.54
N ASN A 29 -25.30 64.64 6.20
CA ASN A 29 -26.31 64.10 5.31
C ASN A 29 -26.44 65.04 4.10
N MET A 30 -26.34 64.50 2.89
CA MET A 30 -26.45 65.29 1.67
C MET A 30 -27.56 64.74 0.78
N SER A 31 -28.53 65.59 0.42
CA SER A 31 -29.64 65.24 -0.47
C SER A 31 -29.75 66.22 -1.65
N GLY A 32 -30.71 65.95 -2.53
CA GLY A 32 -30.97 66.67 -3.77
C GLY A 32 -29.77 66.65 -4.70
N THR A 33 -29.47 67.82 -5.29
CA THR A 33 -28.27 68.08 -6.09
C THR A 33 -27.31 69.00 -5.34
N SER A 34 -27.34 68.94 -4.00
CA SER A 34 -26.54 69.82 -3.14
C SER A 34 -25.04 69.71 -3.40
N GLN A 35 -24.32 70.79 -3.09
CA GLN A 35 -22.90 70.92 -3.41
C GLN A 35 -22.11 71.42 -2.20
N ILE A 36 -20.92 70.85 -1.99
CA ILE A 36 -19.90 71.44 -1.12
C ILE A 36 -18.73 71.88 -1.99
N LEU A 37 -18.36 73.16 -1.90
CA LEU A 37 -17.26 73.76 -2.66
C LEU A 37 -16.19 74.29 -1.71
N GLY A 38 -14.91 74.10 -2.03
CA GLY A 38 -13.79 74.71 -1.31
C GLY A 38 -12.82 75.45 -2.23
N ALA A 39 -12.82 76.77 -2.30
CA ALA A 39 -11.89 77.47 -3.20
C ALA A 39 -10.56 77.79 -2.48
N GLY A 40 -9.53 76.91 -2.50
CA GLY A 40 -8.17 77.23 -1.99
C GLY A 40 -7.48 76.13 -1.17
N THR A 41 -6.36 76.45 -0.51
CA THR A 41 -5.53 75.48 0.27
C THR A 41 -6.04 75.24 1.70
N ASN A 42 -5.85 74.01 2.21
CA ASN A 42 -6.12 73.57 3.60
C ASN A 42 -7.55 73.82 4.11
N ARG A 43 -8.55 73.20 3.51
CA ARG A 43 -9.95 73.22 3.99
C ARG A 43 -10.38 71.83 4.41
N ASN A 44 -10.80 71.66 5.66
CA ASN A 44 -11.12 70.36 6.24
C ASN A 44 -12.58 70.29 6.70
N LEU A 45 -13.26 69.22 6.35
CA LEU A 45 -14.57 68.85 6.88
C LEU A 45 -14.43 67.51 7.60
N ASN A 46 -14.54 67.54 8.93
CA ASN A 46 -14.42 66.38 9.80
C ASN A 46 -15.82 65.99 10.31
N VAL A 47 -16.28 64.78 10.04
CA VAL A 47 -17.65 64.36 10.34
C VAL A 47 -17.68 62.99 11.01
N GLY A 48 -18.62 62.79 11.94
CA GLY A 48 -18.76 61.50 12.63
C GLY A 48 -19.33 60.39 11.75
N SER A 49 -20.23 60.70 10.83
CA SER A 49 -20.79 59.78 9.82
C SER A 49 -21.11 60.54 8.52
N PHE A 50 -21.29 59.83 7.41
CA PHE A 50 -21.70 60.44 6.15
C PHE A 50 -22.75 59.59 5.42
N SER A 51 -23.88 60.19 5.06
CA SER A 51 -24.94 59.53 4.29
C SER A 51 -25.34 60.31 3.04
N VAL A 52 -25.55 59.57 1.95
CA VAL A 52 -26.22 60.05 0.73
C VAL A 52 -27.46 59.16 0.50
N PRO A 53 -28.68 59.64 0.78
CA PRO A 53 -29.90 58.84 0.65
C PRO A 53 -30.18 58.41 -0.80
N ALA A 54 -31.07 57.44 -0.96
CA ALA A 54 -31.49 56.94 -2.27
C ALA A 54 -32.07 58.06 -3.16
N SER A 55 -31.82 57.94 -4.47
CA SER A 55 -32.25 58.90 -5.50
C SER A 55 -31.71 60.33 -5.35
N GLN A 56 -30.74 60.57 -4.45
CA GLN A 56 -30.06 61.86 -4.33
C GLN A 56 -28.78 61.87 -5.18
N SER A 57 -28.28 63.05 -5.57
CA SER A 57 -27.09 63.19 -6.41
C SER A 57 -26.20 64.39 -6.01
N PRO A 58 -25.72 64.46 -4.75
CA PRO A 58 -24.84 65.54 -4.31
C PRO A 58 -23.43 65.47 -4.92
N SER A 59 -22.73 66.62 -4.86
CA SER A 59 -21.33 66.69 -5.25
C SER A 59 -20.42 67.43 -4.25
N ILE A 60 -19.15 67.02 -4.21
CA ILE A 60 -18.13 67.62 -3.35
C ILE A 60 -16.92 68.01 -4.20
N GLN A 61 -16.49 69.27 -4.06
CA GLN A 61 -15.39 69.86 -4.81
C GLN A 61 -14.40 70.57 -3.86
N ASN A 62 -13.11 70.37 -4.07
CA ASN A 62 -12.01 71.16 -3.50
C ASN A 62 -11.93 71.28 -1.95
N ILE A 63 -12.42 70.28 -1.21
CA ILE A 63 -12.32 70.20 0.26
C ILE A 63 -11.76 68.86 0.73
N ALA A 64 -10.96 68.82 1.80
CA ALA A 64 -10.58 67.57 2.47
C ALA A 64 -11.75 67.06 3.31
N LEU A 65 -12.12 65.79 3.13
CA LEU A 65 -13.21 65.16 3.88
C LEU A 65 -12.64 64.07 4.77
N SER A 66 -12.94 64.11 6.06
CA SER A 66 -12.59 63.05 7.01
C SER A 66 -13.84 62.57 7.73
N VAL A 67 -14.22 61.31 7.50
CA VAL A 67 -15.34 60.65 8.15
C VAL A 67 -14.79 59.66 9.16
N THR A 68 -15.05 59.83 10.46
CA THR A 68 -14.52 58.89 11.47
C THR A 68 -15.33 57.60 11.56
N GLY A 69 -16.64 57.67 11.36
CA GLY A 69 -17.56 56.52 11.36
C GLY A 69 -17.91 56.04 9.95
N MET A 70 -19.06 55.38 9.83
CA MET A 70 -19.50 54.77 8.57
C MET A 70 -19.89 55.81 7.51
N THR A 71 -19.54 55.52 6.27
CA THR A 71 -20.05 56.21 5.08
C THR A 71 -21.03 55.32 4.32
N GLN A 72 -22.26 55.78 4.13
CA GLN A 72 -23.36 55.08 3.45
C GLN A 72 -23.78 55.85 2.19
N ILE A 73 -23.73 55.20 1.03
CA ILE A 73 -24.10 55.79 -0.25
C ILE A 73 -25.21 54.96 -0.87
N ASP A 74 -26.45 55.46 -0.78
CA ASP A 74 -27.63 54.87 -1.39
C ASP A 74 -28.04 55.57 -2.69
N GLY A 75 -27.63 56.83 -2.86
CA GLY A 75 -27.78 57.64 -4.09
C GLY A 75 -26.46 57.78 -4.86
N THR A 76 -26.24 58.91 -5.54
CA THR A 76 -25.03 59.18 -6.32
C THR A 76 -24.16 60.23 -5.63
N LEU A 77 -22.96 59.85 -5.20
CA LEU A 77 -21.95 60.77 -4.70
C LEU A 77 -20.93 61.07 -5.79
N THR A 78 -20.82 62.34 -6.18
CA THR A 78 -19.83 62.77 -7.18
C THR A 78 -18.74 63.66 -6.59
N PHE A 79 -17.48 63.28 -6.75
CA PHE A 79 -16.35 64.18 -6.55
C PHE A 79 -15.96 64.82 -7.89
N THR A 80 -15.97 66.15 -7.95
CA THR A 80 -15.74 66.93 -9.19
C THR A 80 -14.35 67.60 -9.24
N ASN A 81 -13.93 67.97 -10.45
CA ASN A 81 -12.55 68.30 -10.82
C ASN A 81 -12.00 69.59 -10.15
N GLY A 82 -10.71 69.57 -9.77
CA GLY A 82 -9.97 70.72 -9.18
C GLY A 82 -9.19 70.45 -7.88
N ASN A 83 -9.14 69.21 -7.38
CA ASN A 83 -8.85 68.93 -5.98
C ASN A 83 -7.58 68.09 -5.76
N SER A 84 -6.64 68.54 -4.92
CA SER A 84 -5.57 67.71 -4.33
C SER A 84 -5.90 67.25 -2.90
N ALA A 85 -7.07 67.60 -2.36
CA ALA A 85 -7.40 67.39 -0.96
C ALA A 85 -7.83 65.95 -0.66
N SER A 86 -7.30 65.39 0.43
CA SER A 86 -7.53 64.01 0.86
C SER A 86 -9.01 63.72 1.18
N LYS A 87 -9.40 62.45 0.99
CA LYS A 87 -10.72 61.93 1.36
C LYS A 87 -10.52 60.68 2.20
N THR A 88 -10.98 60.71 3.44
CA THR A 88 -10.79 59.63 4.40
C THR A 88 -12.13 59.13 4.90
N PHE A 89 -12.39 57.85 4.70
CA PHE A 89 -13.56 57.11 5.15
C PHE A 89 -13.10 56.13 6.26
N GLY A 90 -12.85 56.68 7.44
CA GLY A 90 -12.22 55.99 8.56
C GLY A 90 -13.01 54.79 9.08
N GLY A 91 -14.33 54.88 9.18
CA GLY A 91 -15.16 53.77 9.65
C GLY A 91 -15.52 52.74 8.58
N GLY A 92 -15.26 53.03 7.30
CA GLY A 92 -15.61 52.17 6.17
C GLY A 92 -16.55 52.85 5.16
N LEU A 93 -16.76 52.17 4.04
CA LEU A 93 -17.52 52.65 2.89
C LEU A 93 -18.53 51.60 2.44
N THR A 94 -19.82 51.91 2.50
CA THR A 94 -20.90 51.05 2.00
C THR A 94 -21.63 51.75 0.86
N ILE A 95 -21.69 51.08 -0.29
CA ILE A 95 -22.43 51.50 -1.48
C ILE A 95 -23.55 50.48 -1.68
N SER A 96 -24.80 50.93 -1.61
CA SER A 96 -25.95 50.05 -1.81
C SER A 96 -26.12 49.66 -3.27
N SER A 97 -27.07 48.78 -3.58
CA SER A 97 -27.34 48.35 -4.96
C SER A 97 -27.81 49.48 -5.89
N THR A 98 -28.32 50.58 -5.34
CA THR A 98 -28.69 51.79 -6.09
C THR A 98 -27.64 52.89 -5.99
N GLY A 99 -26.63 52.68 -5.15
CA GLY A 99 -25.59 53.65 -4.86
C GLY A 99 -24.57 53.76 -5.99
N ASN A 100 -24.11 54.99 -6.27
CA ASN A 100 -23.06 55.27 -7.22
C ASN A 100 -22.00 56.17 -6.55
N PHE A 101 -20.79 55.66 -6.38
CA PHE A 101 -19.63 56.46 -6.02
C PHE A 101 -18.87 56.81 -7.30
N THR A 102 -18.75 58.09 -7.62
CA THR A 102 -18.01 58.55 -8.81
C THR A 102 -16.99 59.61 -8.42
N ASN A 103 -15.73 59.35 -8.72
CA ASN A 103 -14.68 60.35 -8.68
C ASN A 103 -14.26 60.71 -10.11
N THR A 104 -14.64 61.91 -10.55
CA THR A 104 -14.38 62.38 -11.92
C THR A 104 -12.98 62.99 -12.10
N ALA A 105 -12.21 63.14 -11.03
CA ALA A 105 -10.85 63.69 -11.04
C ALA A 105 -9.81 62.58 -11.09
N GLN A 106 -9.09 62.46 -12.22
CA GLN A 106 -8.03 61.46 -12.41
C GLN A 106 -6.75 61.83 -11.64
N ASN A 107 -6.77 61.72 -10.30
CA ASN A 107 -5.64 61.29 -9.43
C ASN A 107 -5.90 61.40 -7.92
N VAL A 108 -7.10 61.76 -7.45
CA VAL A 108 -7.30 62.04 -6.01
C VAL A 108 -7.33 60.73 -5.22
N PRO A 109 -6.40 60.50 -4.28
CA PRO A 109 -6.42 59.29 -3.46
C PRO A 109 -7.55 59.34 -2.43
N ILE A 110 -8.13 58.18 -2.14
CA ILE A 110 -9.03 57.99 -1.00
C ILE A 110 -8.37 57.05 0.01
N THR A 111 -8.70 57.25 1.28
CA THR A 111 -8.25 56.41 2.38
C THR A 111 -9.46 55.74 3.03
N ILE A 112 -9.40 54.44 3.25
CA ILE A 112 -10.43 53.66 3.93
C ILE A 112 -9.81 53.02 5.18
N GLY A 113 -10.40 53.24 6.36
CA GLY A 113 -9.94 52.62 7.61
C GLY A 113 -10.74 51.38 8.03
N GLY A 114 -11.95 51.21 7.47
CA GLY A 114 -12.88 50.13 7.78
C GLY A 114 -13.12 49.18 6.60
N ASN A 115 -14.21 48.42 6.68
CA ASN A 115 -14.62 47.53 5.60
C ASN A 115 -15.19 48.34 4.42
N MET A 116 -15.05 47.78 3.22
CA MET A 116 -15.71 48.28 2.02
C MET A 116 -16.76 47.27 1.55
N VAL A 117 -17.99 47.73 1.33
CA VAL A 117 -19.08 46.93 0.76
C VAL A 117 -19.57 47.65 -0.50
N ASN A 118 -19.41 47.02 -1.66
CA ASN A 118 -19.89 47.57 -2.93
C ASN A 118 -20.97 46.68 -3.54
N ASN A 119 -22.22 47.09 -3.40
CA ASN A 119 -23.36 46.43 -4.03
C ASN A 119 -23.85 47.15 -5.31
N GLY A 120 -23.35 48.38 -5.56
CA GLY A 120 -23.75 49.24 -6.67
C GLY A 120 -22.58 49.54 -7.60
N SER A 121 -22.34 50.83 -7.89
CA SER A 121 -21.23 51.28 -8.74
C SER A 121 -20.15 51.99 -7.93
N PHE A 122 -18.90 51.55 -8.11
CA PHE A 122 -17.72 52.20 -7.57
C PHE A 122 -16.76 52.56 -8.69
N ASN A 123 -16.55 53.86 -8.91
CA ASN A 123 -15.60 54.39 -9.87
C ASN A 123 -14.72 55.45 -9.19
N GLN A 124 -13.50 55.05 -8.80
CA GLN A 124 -12.49 55.94 -8.23
C GLN A 124 -11.72 56.75 -9.29
N GLY A 125 -11.92 56.49 -10.58
CA GLY A 125 -11.01 56.97 -11.62
C GLY A 125 -9.60 56.39 -11.43
N THR A 126 -8.56 57.20 -11.67
CA THR A 126 -7.15 56.78 -11.55
C THR A 126 -6.54 57.06 -10.16
N GLY A 127 -7.33 57.51 -9.19
CA GLY A 127 -6.84 57.74 -7.83
C GLY A 127 -6.56 56.43 -7.07
N LEU A 128 -5.50 56.43 -6.26
CA LEU A 128 -5.14 55.31 -5.39
C LEU A 128 -6.16 55.12 -4.26
N VAL A 129 -6.48 53.87 -3.93
CA VAL A 129 -7.28 53.54 -2.74
C VAL A 129 -6.38 52.94 -1.67
N THR A 130 -6.12 53.70 -0.60
CA THR A 130 -5.30 53.23 0.53
C THR A 130 -6.19 52.66 1.62
N PHE A 131 -5.94 51.41 2.01
CA PHE A 131 -6.53 50.78 3.18
C PHE A 131 -5.58 50.91 4.37
N THR A 132 -6.06 51.53 5.45
CA THR A 132 -5.25 51.88 6.63
C THR A 132 -5.73 51.18 7.90
N GLY A 133 -4.99 51.38 9.00
CA GLY A 133 -5.36 50.88 10.32
C GLY A 133 -4.90 49.44 10.59
N SER A 134 -4.80 49.08 11.87
CA SER A 134 -4.22 47.81 12.31
C SER A 134 -5.20 46.62 12.35
N SER A 135 -6.50 46.84 12.22
CA SER A 135 -7.50 45.77 12.13
C SER A 135 -7.59 45.21 10.71
N SER A 136 -7.85 43.90 10.56
CA SER A 136 -8.15 43.34 9.24
C SER A 136 -9.44 43.94 8.68
N ASN A 137 -9.47 44.17 7.35
CA ASN A 137 -10.65 44.67 6.64
C ASN A 137 -11.03 43.74 5.50
N THR A 138 -12.28 43.84 5.07
CA THR A 138 -12.80 43.11 3.91
C THR A 138 -13.27 44.07 2.83
N VAL A 139 -13.09 43.69 1.57
CA VAL A 139 -13.78 44.28 0.41
C VAL A 139 -14.78 43.25 -0.11
N THR A 140 -16.06 43.53 0.09
CA THR A 140 -17.17 42.62 -0.23
C THR A 140 -18.22 43.31 -1.10
N GLY A 141 -19.28 42.57 -1.44
CA GLY A 141 -20.48 43.11 -2.05
C GLY A 141 -20.90 42.39 -3.32
N THR A 142 -22.10 42.73 -3.80
CA THR A 142 -22.79 42.06 -4.91
C THR A 142 -22.59 42.76 -6.26
N ALA A 143 -21.85 43.87 -6.31
CA ALA A 143 -21.54 44.52 -7.57
C ALA A 143 -20.81 43.54 -8.50
N ALA A 144 -21.14 43.57 -9.80
CA ALA A 144 -20.51 42.69 -10.79
C ALA A 144 -18.98 42.85 -10.83
N THR A 145 -18.48 44.08 -10.59
CA THR A 145 -17.06 44.38 -10.46
C THR A 145 -16.86 45.64 -9.64
N THR A 146 -15.82 45.67 -8.79
CA THR A 146 -15.34 46.87 -8.11
C THR A 146 -14.02 47.32 -8.76
N ALA A 147 -14.01 48.49 -9.40
CA ALA A 147 -12.87 48.96 -10.19
C ALA A 147 -11.94 49.88 -9.37
N PHE A 148 -10.72 49.41 -9.11
CA PHE A 148 -9.64 50.18 -8.49
C PHE A 148 -8.71 50.72 -9.57
N GLY A 149 -9.16 51.76 -10.29
CA GLY A 149 -8.44 52.25 -11.48
C GLY A 149 -7.03 52.79 -11.19
N GLY A 150 -6.79 53.39 -10.03
CA GLY A 150 -5.46 53.83 -9.58
C GLY A 150 -4.68 52.78 -8.77
N GLY A 151 -5.23 51.59 -8.58
CA GLY A 151 -4.63 50.54 -7.75
C GLY A 151 -5.06 50.58 -6.29
N ILE A 152 -4.45 49.68 -5.52
CA ILE A 152 -4.71 49.48 -4.09
C ILE A 152 -3.40 49.67 -3.33
N ASP A 153 -3.45 50.41 -2.23
CA ASP A 153 -2.36 50.52 -1.27
C ASP A 153 -2.79 49.88 0.06
N VAL A 154 -1.99 48.93 0.54
CA VAL A 154 -2.21 48.23 1.80
C VAL A 154 -1.19 48.77 2.81
N ASN A 155 -1.70 49.60 3.73
CA ASN A 155 -0.92 50.21 4.79
C ASN A 155 -1.56 49.93 6.17
N LYS A 156 -1.58 48.64 6.53
CA LYS A 156 -2.35 48.11 7.64
C LYS A 156 -1.49 47.81 8.86
N GLY A 157 -1.17 48.86 9.63
CA GLY A 157 -0.44 48.71 10.90
C GLY A 157 1.06 48.50 10.68
N THR A 158 1.66 47.58 11.43
CA THR A 158 3.13 47.36 11.46
C THR A 158 3.52 45.89 11.34
N SER A 159 2.62 45.02 10.88
CA SER A 159 2.88 43.58 10.75
C SER A 159 2.01 42.96 9.66
N GLN A 160 2.47 41.82 9.12
CA GLN A 160 1.73 41.06 8.12
C GLN A 160 0.44 40.40 8.66
N SER A 161 0.15 40.46 9.96
CA SER A 161 -1.05 39.86 10.56
C SER A 161 -2.34 40.60 10.24
N SER A 162 -2.26 41.89 9.89
CA SER A 162 -3.42 42.70 9.51
C SER A 162 -3.73 42.50 8.03
N VAL A 163 -4.89 41.94 7.72
CA VAL A 163 -5.23 41.47 6.36
C VAL A 163 -6.28 42.39 5.71
N LEU A 164 -6.06 42.77 4.44
CA LEU A 164 -7.09 43.24 3.54
C LEU A 164 -7.57 42.05 2.69
N ASP A 165 -8.76 41.53 2.97
CA ASP A 165 -9.33 40.39 2.25
C ASP A 165 -10.31 40.85 1.16
N ILE A 166 -9.92 40.65 -0.09
CA ILE A 166 -10.74 40.93 -1.27
C ILE A 166 -11.62 39.71 -1.56
N GLN A 167 -12.92 39.84 -1.29
CA GLN A 167 -13.90 38.75 -1.40
C GLN A 167 -14.91 38.96 -2.53
N CYS A 168 -14.98 40.15 -3.13
CA CYS A 168 -15.74 40.40 -4.37
C CYS A 168 -14.82 40.54 -5.60
N VAL A 169 -15.40 40.49 -6.80
CA VAL A 169 -14.66 40.63 -8.06
C VAL A 169 -14.12 42.04 -8.20
N ILE A 170 -12.82 42.17 -8.47
CA ILE A 170 -12.14 43.45 -8.66
C ILE A 170 -11.43 43.54 -10.01
N THR A 171 -11.19 44.77 -10.47
CA THR A 171 -10.29 45.06 -11.58
C THR A 171 -9.35 46.20 -11.22
N MET A 172 -8.15 46.20 -11.80
CA MET A 172 -7.15 47.26 -11.66
C MET A 172 -6.66 47.73 -13.04
N PRO A 173 -7.51 48.39 -13.85
CA PRO A 173 -7.25 48.65 -15.27
C PRO A 173 -6.16 49.71 -15.56
N GLY A 174 -5.55 50.32 -14.54
CA GLY A 174 -4.50 51.34 -14.71
C GLY A 174 -3.57 51.50 -13.51
N GLY A 175 -3.63 50.59 -12.53
CA GLY A 175 -2.84 50.65 -11.30
C GLY A 175 -2.46 49.26 -10.81
N GLY A 176 -1.52 49.21 -9.88
CA GLY A 176 -1.04 47.98 -9.25
C GLY A 176 -1.38 47.93 -7.77
N LEU A 177 -0.69 47.04 -7.08
CA LEU A 177 -0.70 46.90 -5.64
C LEU A 177 0.54 47.62 -5.07
N ILE A 178 0.34 48.41 -4.02
CA ILE A 178 1.38 48.93 -3.16
C ILE A 178 1.22 48.23 -1.80
N LEU A 179 2.33 47.69 -1.27
CA LEU A 179 2.36 46.98 0.01
C LEU A 179 3.30 47.70 0.97
N ASP A 180 2.75 48.63 1.76
CA ASP A 180 3.50 49.35 2.79
C ASP A 180 3.56 48.57 4.10
N ASN A 181 2.42 48.03 4.57
CA ASN A 181 2.30 47.21 5.77
C ASN A 181 1.05 46.32 5.70
N GLY A 182 1.12 45.11 6.27
CA GLY A 182 0.00 44.17 6.30
C GLY A 182 -0.07 43.28 5.06
N THR A 183 -1.11 42.44 5.02
CA THR A 183 -1.27 41.43 3.97
C THR A 183 -2.42 41.77 3.03
N PHE A 184 -2.15 41.84 1.73
CA PHE A 184 -3.19 41.77 0.70
C PHE A 184 -3.59 40.31 0.46
N LYS A 185 -4.87 39.98 0.61
CA LYS A 185 -5.40 38.64 0.35
C LYS A 185 -6.46 38.69 -0.74
N LEU A 186 -6.28 37.90 -1.81
CA LEU A 186 -7.26 37.74 -2.87
C LEU A 186 -8.01 36.41 -2.69
N SER A 187 -9.21 36.50 -2.12
CA SER A 187 -10.12 35.36 -1.97
C SER A 187 -11.14 35.26 -3.10
N SER A 188 -11.41 36.36 -3.81
CA SER A 188 -12.32 36.36 -4.95
C SER A 188 -11.70 35.73 -6.19
N ALA A 189 -12.55 35.27 -7.11
CA ALA A 189 -12.16 34.74 -8.42
C ALA A 189 -11.75 35.85 -9.42
N SER A 190 -11.02 36.87 -8.94
CA SER A 190 -10.52 37.94 -9.79
C SER A 190 -9.21 37.55 -10.48
N THR A 191 -8.96 38.12 -11.64
CA THR A 191 -7.65 38.08 -12.31
C THR A 191 -7.03 39.47 -12.22
N ILE A 192 -5.84 39.56 -11.62
CA ILE A 192 -5.16 40.84 -11.41
C ILE A 192 -3.70 40.78 -11.81
N VAL A 193 -3.17 41.95 -12.19
CA VAL A 193 -1.74 42.19 -12.38
C VAL A 193 -1.27 43.07 -11.23
N PRO A 194 -0.79 42.49 -10.10
CA PRO A 194 -0.50 43.28 -8.91
C PRO A 194 0.73 44.15 -9.08
N PHE A 195 1.71 43.73 -9.88
CA PHE A 195 2.96 44.49 -10.06
C PHE A 195 3.40 44.47 -11.52
N THR A 196 3.85 45.62 -11.99
CA THR A 196 4.46 45.84 -13.32
C THR A 196 5.94 46.22 -13.25
N SER A 197 6.45 46.43 -12.03
CA SER A 197 7.86 46.66 -11.70
C SER A 197 8.20 45.91 -10.40
N ASP A 198 9.48 45.63 -10.16
CA ASP A 198 9.93 44.82 -9.02
C ASP A 198 9.49 45.50 -7.71
N PRO A 199 8.55 44.89 -6.94
CA PRO A 199 8.15 45.45 -5.68
C PRO A 199 9.17 45.09 -4.61
N ASN A 200 9.33 45.95 -3.62
CA ASN A 200 10.13 45.67 -2.44
C ASN A 200 9.23 45.49 -1.22
N PHE A 201 8.90 44.25 -0.87
CA PHE A 201 8.12 43.97 0.34
C PHE A 201 9.05 43.96 1.55
N SER A 202 8.74 44.76 2.57
CA SER A 202 9.43 44.66 3.85
C SER A 202 8.92 43.44 4.64
N SER A 203 9.53 43.14 5.78
CA SER A 203 9.14 42.05 6.68
C SER A 203 7.74 42.23 7.30
N THR A 204 7.11 43.41 7.17
CA THR A 204 5.75 43.68 7.66
C THR A 204 4.68 43.48 6.60
N CYS A 205 5.06 43.16 5.36
CA CYS A 205 4.16 43.05 4.22
C CYS A 205 3.84 41.60 3.85
N GLY A 206 2.66 41.37 3.27
CA GLY A 206 2.25 40.06 2.79
C GLY A 206 1.43 40.10 1.50
N LEU A 207 1.65 39.11 0.63
CA LEU A 207 0.84 38.84 -0.55
C LEU A 207 0.24 37.43 -0.43
N TRP A 208 -1.08 37.32 -0.46
CA TRP A 208 -1.78 36.05 -0.26
C TRP A 208 -2.79 35.78 -1.40
N CYS A 209 -2.50 34.76 -2.22
CA CYS A 209 -3.45 34.20 -3.17
C CYS A 209 -4.28 33.06 -2.52
N ASN A 210 -5.60 33.23 -2.46
CA ASN A 210 -6.53 32.31 -1.81
C ASN A 210 -7.76 31.98 -2.70
N GLY A 211 -7.64 32.14 -4.03
CA GLY A 211 -8.72 31.75 -4.95
C GLY A 211 -8.55 32.29 -6.37
N GLY A 212 -8.23 33.58 -6.50
CA GLY A 212 -8.08 34.26 -7.79
C GLY A 212 -6.80 33.94 -8.56
N THR A 213 -6.52 34.72 -9.59
CA THR A 213 -5.28 34.66 -10.37
C THR A 213 -4.51 35.96 -10.22
N MET A 214 -3.26 35.86 -9.76
CA MET A 214 -2.30 36.96 -9.75
C MET A 214 -1.21 36.66 -10.78
N SER A 215 -0.96 37.56 -11.72
CA SER A 215 0.14 37.43 -12.68
C SER A 215 0.95 38.71 -12.73
N THR A 216 2.24 38.64 -12.44
CA THR A 216 3.15 39.79 -12.56
C THR A 216 4.17 39.56 -13.67
N THR A 217 4.60 40.62 -14.34
CA THR A 217 5.71 40.59 -15.30
C THR A 217 7.07 40.85 -14.65
N ALA A 218 7.08 41.29 -13.39
CA ALA A 218 8.26 41.69 -12.64
C ALA A 218 8.74 40.58 -11.70
N SER A 219 9.99 40.68 -11.23
CA SER A 219 10.46 39.81 -10.15
C SER A 219 9.72 40.16 -8.87
N LEU A 220 9.45 39.18 -8.02
CA LEU A 220 8.95 39.41 -6.67
C LEU A 220 10.11 39.32 -5.68
N THR A 221 10.57 40.48 -5.21
CA THR A 221 11.61 40.61 -4.17
C THR A 221 11.01 40.96 -2.81
N PHE A 222 11.27 40.16 -1.76
CA PHE A 222 10.53 40.32 -0.50
C PHE A 222 11.23 39.83 0.78
N ASP A 223 11.09 40.57 1.86
CA ASP A 223 11.44 40.12 3.22
C ASP A 223 10.24 39.56 3.99
N GLY A 224 9.03 39.83 3.51
CA GLY A 224 7.77 39.47 4.15
C GLY A 224 7.25 38.08 3.74
N LEU A 225 5.93 38.00 3.56
CA LEU A 225 5.22 36.76 3.24
C LEU A 225 4.68 36.76 1.81
N VAL A 226 4.97 35.71 1.06
CA VAL A 226 4.18 35.32 -0.12
C VAL A 226 3.49 34.00 0.18
N ARG A 227 2.17 33.98 0.16
CA ARG A 227 1.35 32.81 0.49
C ARG A 227 0.42 32.42 -0.66
N VAL A 228 0.34 31.13 -0.95
CA VAL A 228 -0.64 30.56 -1.88
C VAL A 228 -1.33 29.38 -1.21
N SER A 229 -2.61 29.54 -0.91
CA SER A 229 -3.46 28.48 -0.34
C SER A 229 -4.50 27.96 -1.33
N ALA A 230 -4.86 28.77 -2.32
CA ALA A 230 -5.71 28.42 -3.46
C ALA A 230 -5.50 29.44 -4.58
N GLY A 231 -6.06 29.18 -5.77
CA GLY A 231 -5.86 30.05 -6.94
C GLY A 231 -4.50 29.86 -7.61
N SER A 232 -4.07 30.87 -8.35
CA SER A 232 -2.82 30.84 -9.13
C SER A 232 -2.00 32.10 -8.92
N LEU A 233 -0.69 31.94 -8.73
CA LEU A 233 0.31 33.01 -8.74
C LEU A 233 1.33 32.73 -9.84
N THR A 234 1.45 33.62 -10.81
CA THR A 234 2.47 33.57 -11.87
C THR A 234 3.44 34.74 -11.71
N VAL A 235 4.74 34.44 -11.65
CA VAL A 235 5.84 35.39 -11.55
C VAL A 235 6.65 35.35 -12.82
N GLY A 236 6.39 36.32 -13.69
CA GLY A 236 7.07 36.52 -14.96
C GLY A 236 6.60 35.64 -16.10
N SER A 237 7.04 36.03 -17.29
CA SER A 237 6.94 35.26 -18.54
C SER A 237 8.24 35.35 -19.36
N ALA A 238 9.31 35.85 -18.74
CA ALA A 238 10.63 36.04 -19.33
C ALA A 238 11.69 35.37 -18.45
N THR A 239 12.86 35.09 -19.03
CA THR A 239 14.00 34.51 -18.30
C THR A 239 14.42 35.38 -17.13
N ASP A 240 14.87 34.75 -16.04
CA ASP A 240 15.37 35.42 -14.83
C ASP A 240 14.39 36.39 -14.17
N VAL A 241 13.08 36.20 -14.38
CA VAL A 241 12.05 36.84 -13.55
C VAL A 241 11.79 35.97 -12.34
N ASN A 242 12.21 36.44 -11.16
CA ASN A 242 12.45 35.57 -10.02
C ASN A 242 11.49 35.85 -8.86
N LEU A 243 11.34 34.86 -7.99
CA LEU A 243 10.72 34.97 -6.67
C LEU A 243 11.83 34.76 -5.64
N MET A 244 12.32 35.83 -5.02
CA MET A 244 13.46 35.74 -4.12
C MET A 244 13.37 36.74 -2.96
N PRO A 245 14.06 36.50 -1.84
CA PRO A 245 14.16 37.48 -0.78
C PRO A 245 14.88 38.76 -1.18
N ASN A 246 14.64 39.84 -0.41
CA ASN A 246 15.51 41.02 -0.44
C ASN A 246 16.62 40.84 0.63
N HIS A 247 17.76 41.51 0.48
CA HIS A 247 18.99 41.26 1.27
C HIS A 247 18.88 41.54 2.78
N ASN A 248 17.76 42.07 3.27
CA ASN A 248 17.66 42.60 4.63
C ASN A 248 17.05 41.61 5.63
N SER A 249 16.27 40.61 5.21
CA SER A 249 15.67 39.60 6.10
C SER A 249 15.24 38.32 5.35
N ALA A 250 14.91 37.26 6.09
CA ALA A 250 14.50 35.99 5.50
C ALA A 250 13.02 36.03 5.04
N GLY A 251 12.79 36.34 3.76
CA GLY A 251 11.47 36.22 3.13
C GLY A 251 10.90 34.81 3.20
N THR A 252 9.57 34.69 3.28
CA THR A 252 8.87 33.40 3.38
C THR A 252 7.93 33.15 2.20
N LEU A 253 8.14 32.05 1.47
CA LEU A 253 7.17 31.49 0.51
C LEU A 253 6.43 30.32 1.17
N ASP A 254 5.10 30.43 1.28
CA ASP A 254 4.23 29.46 1.94
C ASP A 254 3.15 28.94 0.98
N VAL A 255 3.25 27.67 0.57
CA VAL A 255 2.35 27.03 -0.40
C VAL A 255 1.59 25.88 0.23
N SER A 256 0.35 26.12 0.61
CA SER A 256 -0.54 25.10 1.19
C SER A 256 -1.52 24.50 0.18
N GLY A 257 -1.64 25.10 -1.01
CA GLY A 257 -2.54 24.71 -2.09
C GLY A 257 -2.33 25.58 -3.33
N GLY A 258 -3.24 25.49 -4.31
CA GLY A 258 -3.17 26.29 -5.53
C GLY A 258 -1.96 25.99 -6.43
N VAL A 259 -1.64 26.94 -7.31
CA VAL A 259 -0.55 26.84 -8.29
C VAL A 259 0.38 28.06 -8.18
N VAL A 260 1.68 27.81 -8.20
CA VAL A 260 2.71 28.86 -8.30
C VAL A 260 3.57 28.56 -9.53
N ASN A 261 3.70 29.52 -10.44
CA ASN A 261 4.58 29.43 -11.60
C ASN A 261 5.62 30.55 -11.52
N VAL A 262 6.90 30.21 -11.64
CA VAL A 262 7.99 31.18 -11.63
C VAL A 262 8.84 30.99 -12.88
N ALA A 263 8.95 32.05 -13.68
CA ALA A 263 9.63 32.02 -14.97
C ALA A 263 11.14 31.78 -14.84
N GLY A 264 11.76 32.50 -13.91
CA GLY A 264 13.14 32.32 -13.48
C GLY A 264 13.25 31.42 -12.25
N ARG A 265 13.82 31.97 -11.18
CA ARG A 265 14.27 31.24 -10.00
C ARG A 265 13.41 31.48 -8.76
N ILE A 266 13.35 30.47 -7.89
CA ILE A 266 12.97 30.59 -6.48
C ILE A 266 14.23 30.56 -5.60
N GLY A 267 14.40 31.58 -4.76
CA GLY A 267 15.53 31.71 -3.83
C GLY A 267 16.81 32.27 -4.47
N GLY A 268 17.97 31.85 -3.95
CA GLY A 268 19.29 32.37 -4.33
C GLY A 268 20.31 32.21 -3.20
N SER A 269 21.43 32.92 -3.32
CA SER A 269 22.45 32.99 -2.26
C SER A 269 22.08 34.03 -1.19
N ILE A 270 20.90 33.84 -0.60
CA ILE A 270 20.27 34.72 0.37
C ILE A 270 19.40 33.91 1.34
N LEU A 271 19.19 34.41 2.56
CA LEU A 271 18.32 33.76 3.55
C LEU A 271 16.88 33.67 3.03
N PHE A 272 16.33 32.45 3.02
CA PHE A 272 15.00 32.19 2.50
C PHE A 272 14.29 31.09 3.30
N ASN A 273 12.99 31.28 3.53
CA ASN A 273 12.10 30.28 4.10
C ASN A 273 11.16 29.76 3.01
N TYR A 274 11.13 28.44 2.83
CA TYR A 274 10.23 27.77 1.91
C TYR A 274 9.40 26.74 2.66
N THR A 275 8.07 26.87 2.62
CA THR A 275 7.14 25.88 3.15
C THR A 275 6.17 25.41 2.08
N GLN A 276 6.01 24.09 1.93
CA GLN A 276 5.03 23.52 1.03
C GLN A 276 4.32 22.32 1.69
N SER A 277 3.01 22.46 1.90
CA SER A 277 2.16 21.38 2.42
C SER A 277 1.17 20.85 1.38
N GLY A 278 1.03 21.53 0.24
CA GLY A 278 0.12 21.17 -0.84
C GLY A 278 0.43 21.95 -2.12
N GLY A 279 -0.49 21.92 -3.08
CA GLY A 279 -0.38 22.67 -4.34
C GLY A 279 0.77 22.22 -5.25
N THR A 280 0.92 22.95 -6.35
CA THR A 280 1.99 22.74 -7.34
C THR A 280 2.82 24.01 -7.48
N VAL A 281 4.13 23.89 -7.33
CA VAL A 281 5.09 24.97 -7.59
C VAL A 281 5.94 24.57 -8.78
N THR A 282 5.89 25.34 -9.87
CA THR A 282 6.72 25.13 -11.07
C THR A 282 7.71 26.27 -11.21
N VAL A 283 8.98 25.95 -11.38
CA VAL A 283 10.07 26.93 -11.50
C VAL A 283 10.91 26.69 -12.75
N GLY A 284 11.43 27.78 -13.33
CA GLY A 284 12.12 27.75 -14.61
C GLY A 284 11.19 27.69 -15.82
N THR A 285 9.95 28.19 -15.71
CA THR A 285 8.95 28.14 -16.81
C THR A 285 9.34 28.98 -18.03
N SER A 286 10.36 29.82 -17.93
CA SER A 286 11.00 30.48 -19.09
C SER A 286 12.53 30.36 -19.09
N GLY A 287 13.14 30.02 -17.93
CA GLY A 287 14.56 29.70 -17.80
C GLY A 287 15.31 30.64 -16.86
N CYS A 288 16.48 30.20 -16.42
CA CYS A 288 17.41 30.95 -15.56
C CYS A 288 18.78 30.99 -16.22
N THR A 289 19.49 32.13 -16.16
CA THR A 289 20.86 32.25 -16.68
C THR A 289 21.91 32.28 -15.55
N SER A 290 21.54 32.77 -14.37
CA SER A 290 22.50 33.12 -13.32
C SER A 290 22.67 32.08 -12.22
N PHE A 291 21.60 31.35 -11.87
CA PHE A 291 21.61 30.35 -10.80
C PHE A 291 20.61 29.23 -11.08
N SER A 292 20.72 28.14 -10.31
CA SER A 292 19.76 27.04 -10.31
C SER A 292 18.33 27.56 -10.12
N PRO A 293 17.35 27.06 -10.90
CA PRO A 293 15.94 27.44 -10.79
C PRO A 293 15.39 27.33 -9.38
N PHE A 294 15.77 26.31 -8.62
CA PHE A 294 15.53 26.28 -7.19
C PHE A 294 16.88 26.32 -6.46
N ASN A 295 17.10 27.35 -5.63
CA ASN A 295 18.36 27.52 -4.92
C ASN A 295 18.16 27.97 -3.47
N MET A 296 18.52 27.09 -2.54
CA MET A 296 18.59 27.36 -1.10
C MET A 296 19.93 26.92 -0.54
N ASN A 297 21.01 27.53 -1.00
CA ASN A 297 22.39 27.18 -0.61
C ASN A 297 22.99 28.03 0.52
N THR A 298 22.25 28.99 1.05
CA THR A 298 22.75 29.91 2.08
C THR A 298 22.50 29.35 3.48
N THR A 299 23.53 29.38 4.33
CA THR A 299 23.41 28.96 5.74
C THR A 299 22.33 29.78 6.44
N GLY A 300 21.40 29.11 7.12
CA GLY A 300 20.24 29.73 7.78
C GLY A 300 18.95 29.73 6.96
N CYS A 301 18.99 29.31 5.69
CA CYS A 301 17.76 29.00 4.95
C CYS A 301 16.99 27.85 5.64
N ASN A 302 15.65 27.92 5.59
CA ASN A 302 14.77 26.91 6.15
C ASN A 302 13.86 26.34 5.05
N PHE A 303 13.91 25.02 4.84
CA PHE A 303 13.09 24.32 3.86
C PHE A 303 12.19 23.30 4.56
N THR A 304 10.90 23.33 4.30
CA THR A 304 9.94 22.33 4.79
C THR A 304 8.97 21.94 3.69
N MET A 305 8.94 20.66 3.32
CA MET A 305 7.97 20.12 2.38
C MET A 305 7.31 18.88 2.97
N THR A 306 6.00 18.96 3.22
CA THR A 306 5.17 17.89 3.80
C THR A 306 4.13 17.36 2.81
N GLY A 307 3.98 17.99 1.65
CA GLY A 307 3.01 17.63 0.62
C GLY A 307 3.18 18.47 -0.65
N GLY A 308 2.30 18.27 -1.63
CA GLY A 308 2.35 18.98 -2.92
C GLY A 308 3.44 18.49 -3.88
N THR A 309 3.60 19.21 -4.99
CA THR A 309 4.60 18.93 -6.03
C THR A 309 5.45 20.16 -6.27
N LEU A 310 6.78 20.00 -6.30
CA LEU A 310 7.74 21.00 -6.74
C LEU A 310 8.34 20.53 -8.08
N VAL A 311 8.01 21.24 -9.16
CA VAL A 311 8.43 20.93 -10.52
C VAL A 311 9.58 21.84 -10.93
N ILE A 312 10.70 21.24 -11.34
CA ILE A 312 11.77 21.93 -12.06
C ILE A 312 11.54 21.71 -13.55
N GLU A 313 11.08 22.74 -14.28
CA GLU A 313 10.73 22.62 -15.70
C GLU A 313 11.97 22.75 -16.62
N ARG A 314 12.85 23.69 -16.31
CA ARG A 314 14.11 23.90 -17.05
C ARG A 314 15.27 24.03 -16.08
N PRO A 315 16.43 23.43 -16.36
CA PRO A 315 17.65 23.74 -15.62
C PRO A 315 18.25 25.06 -16.11
N ASN A 316 19.29 25.53 -15.44
CA ASN A 316 20.29 26.38 -16.07
C ASN A 316 21.54 25.54 -16.38
N GLY A 317 22.61 26.10 -16.93
CA GLY A 317 23.88 25.36 -17.13
C GLY A 317 24.51 24.73 -15.86
N ASN A 318 23.90 24.91 -14.68
CA ASN A 318 24.25 24.28 -13.40
C ASN A 318 23.20 23.21 -12.99
N ALA A 319 23.00 22.99 -11.69
CA ALA A 319 21.95 22.11 -11.17
C ALA A 319 20.55 22.72 -11.34
N GLY A 320 19.52 21.88 -11.47
CA GLY A 320 18.13 22.32 -11.50
C GLY A 320 17.59 22.66 -10.11
N PHE A 321 17.90 21.80 -9.14
CA PHE A 321 17.50 21.91 -7.74
C PHE A 321 18.74 21.89 -6.85
N VAL A 322 18.94 22.93 -6.04
CA VAL A 322 20.00 23.04 -5.03
C VAL A 322 19.40 23.34 -3.67
N ASN A 323 19.65 22.48 -2.69
CA ASN A 323 19.16 22.68 -1.32
C ASN A 323 20.16 22.22 -0.27
N TYR A 324 20.71 23.19 0.45
CA TYR A 324 21.63 23.02 1.59
C TYR A 324 21.12 23.82 2.81
N SER A 325 19.80 23.97 2.92
CA SER A 325 19.18 24.61 4.07
C SER A 325 19.59 23.97 5.40
N ALA A 326 19.73 24.79 6.44
CA ALA A 326 20.25 24.35 7.74
C ALA A 326 19.27 23.40 8.46
N THR A 327 17.96 23.59 8.27
CA THR A 327 16.89 22.78 8.87
C THR A 327 16.00 22.11 7.82
N GLY A 328 16.61 21.59 6.75
CA GLY A 328 15.87 20.96 5.65
C GLY A 328 15.04 19.75 6.09
N SER A 329 13.72 19.82 5.92
CA SER A 329 12.78 18.74 6.22
C SER A 329 11.92 18.42 5.00
N PHE A 330 12.14 17.25 4.38
CA PHE A 330 11.39 16.74 3.24
C PHE A 330 10.65 15.46 3.65
N THR A 331 9.50 15.61 4.30
CA THR A 331 8.74 14.49 4.91
C THR A 331 7.51 14.07 4.11
N GLY A 332 7.20 14.78 3.03
CA GLY A 332 6.09 14.47 2.13
C GLY A 332 6.20 15.22 0.81
N GLY A 333 5.31 14.93 -0.13
CA GLY A 333 5.28 15.57 -1.46
C GLY A 333 6.29 15.02 -2.46
N THR A 334 6.37 15.65 -3.64
CA THR A 334 7.15 15.15 -4.78
C THR A 334 8.05 16.23 -5.38
N LEU A 335 9.35 15.95 -5.47
CA LEU A 335 10.25 16.66 -6.37
C LEU A 335 10.11 16.06 -7.76
N GLN A 336 9.65 16.86 -8.73
CA GLN A 336 9.45 16.44 -10.11
C GLN A 336 10.46 17.12 -11.03
N LEU A 337 11.14 16.31 -11.84
CA LEU A 337 12.06 16.75 -12.87
C LEU A 337 11.35 16.72 -14.23
N GLY A 338 11.09 17.91 -14.75
CA GLY A 338 10.41 18.12 -16.01
C GLY A 338 8.90 17.82 -16.00
N ASP A 339 8.27 18.23 -17.08
CA ASP A 339 6.87 18.04 -17.45
C ASP A 339 6.71 18.11 -18.99
N GLY A 340 5.48 18.22 -19.48
CA GLY A 340 5.19 18.31 -20.91
C GLY A 340 5.72 19.57 -21.62
N SER A 341 6.05 20.64 -20.88
CA SER A 341 6.59 21.90 -21.41
C SER A 341 8.13 21.90 -21.43
N SER A 342 8.75 20.90 -20.82
CA SER A 342 10.19 20.84 -20.63
C SER A 342 10.95 20.57 -21.94
N PRO A 343 11.96 21.37 -22.27
CA PRO A 343 12.84 21.14 -23.42
C PRO A 343 13.80 19.98 -23.15
N SER A 344 14.47 19.52 -24.21
CA SER A 344 15.57 18.54 -24.08
C SER A 344 16.65 19.10 -23.17
N SER A 345 16.84 18.47 -22.01
CA SER A 345 17.70 19.02 -20.97
C SER A 345 18.12 17.97 -19.92
N THR A 346 19.18 18.29 -19.18
CA THR A 346 19.58 17.52 -17.98
C THR A 346 19.25 18.34 -16.74
N ILE A 347 18.35 17.84 -15.90
CA ILE A 347 17.96 18.50 -14.66
C ILE A 347 18.66 17.79 -13.50
N SER A 348 19.67 18.45 -12.92
CA SER A 348 20.43 17.87 -11.81
C SER A 348 19.81 18.21 -10.45
N VAL A 349 19.84 17.26 -9.53
CA VAL A 349 19.41 17.38 -8.13
C VAL A 349 20.66 17.39 -7.24
N ASP A 350 20.76 18.42 -6.42
CA ASP A 350 21.83 18.64 -5.45
C ASP A 350 21.21 18.94 -4.08
N SER A 351 21.21 17.96 -3.18
CA SER A 351 20.49 18.06 -1.91
C SER A 351 21.34 17.55 -0.77
N GLY A 352 21.53 18.40 0.25
CA GLY A 352 22.24 18.10 1.50
C GLY A 352 21.55 17.05 2.39
N PHE A 353 20.28 16.75 2.12
CA PHE A 353 19.44 15.86 2.93
C PHE A 353 18.48 15.04 2.03
N PRO A 354 17.85 13.98 2.57
CA PRO A 354 16.96 13.13 1.79
C PRO A 354 15.78 13.89 1.17
N VAL A 355 15.39 13.51 -0.05
CA VAL A 355 14.11 13.92 -0.65
C VAL A 355 13.03 12.90 -0.30
N TYR A 356 11.74 13.29 -0.36
CA TYR A 356 10.66 12.34 -0.06
C TYR A 356 10.34 11.44 -1.27
N ASN A 357 9.63 11.96 -2.27
CA ASN A 357 9.47 11.32 -3.58
C ASN A 357 10.31 12.05 -4.64
N LEU A 358 10.83 11.30 -5.61
CA LEU A 358 11.49 11.86 -6.80
C LEU A 358 10.88 11.26 -8.06
N THR A 359 10.43 12.13 -8.95
CA THR A 359 9.81 11.73 -10.22
C THR A 359 10.50 12.39 -11.42
N VAL A 360 10.82 11.63 -12.47
CA VAL A 360 11.12 12.18 -13.80
C VAL A 360 9.87 12.05 -14.66
N ASN A 361 9.34 13.17 -15.15
CA ASN A 361 8.00 13.22 -15.77
C ASN A 361 7.99 13.85 -17.18
N SER A 362 9.11 13.76 -17.90
CA SER A 362 9.21 14.27 -19.26
C SER A 362 10.13 13.40 -20.09
N SER A 363 9.70 13.02 -21.30
CA SER A 363 10.51 12.25 -22.25
C SER A 363 11.77 12.99 -22.70
N ASN A 364 11.77 14.32 -22.58
CA ASN A 364 12.87 15.19 -23.00
C ASN A 364 13.92 15.40 -21.89
N VAL A 365 13.61 14.99 -20.65
CA VAL A 365 14.47 15.28 -19.50
C VAL A 365 15.30 14.06 -19.13
N THR A 366 16.58 14.32 -18.89
CA THR A 366 17.45 13.43 -18.12
C THR A 366 17.58 13.97 -16.71
N GLY A 367 16.98 13.31 -15.73
CA GLY A 367 17.24 13.57 -14.32
C GLY A 367 18.64 13.10 -13.94
N ARG A 368 19.34 13.86 -13.08
CA ARG A 368 20.70 13.52 -12.68
C ARG A 368 20.97 13.87 -11.22
N ILE A 369 21.77 13.09 -10.50
CA ILE A 369 22.31 13.50 -9.19
C ILE A 369 23.64 14.24 -9.40
N THR A 370 23.94 15.26 -8.60
CA THR A 370 25.25 15.95 -8.65
C THR A 370 25.79 16.23 -7.25
N ASN A 371 27.11 16.39 -7.16
CA ASN A 371 27.91 16.76 -5.97
C ASN A 371 27.94 15.73 -4.82
N GLN A 372 26.85 15.05 -4.50
CA GLN A 372 26.79 14.10 -3.40
C GLN A 372 25.76 12.99 -3.61
N GLU A 373 25.84 11.94 -2.79
CA GLU A 373 24.86 10.85 -2.79
C GLU A 373 23.47 11.34 -2.42
N LEU A 374 22.43 10.69 -2.97
CA LEU A 374 21.04 11.05 -2.71
C LEU A 374 20.30 9.90 -2.03
N THR A 375 19.52 10.26 -1.00
CA THR A 375 18.53 9.36 -0.42
C THR A 375 17.13 9.83 -0.80
N ILE A 376 16.30 8.89 -1.27
CA ILE A 376 14.87 9.04 -1.52
C ILE A 376 14.15 8.25 -0.43
N SER A 377 13.43 8.98 0.42
CA SER A 377 12.82 8.41 1.64
C SER A 377 11.53 7.63 1.37
N ASN A 378 10.89 7.87 0.23
CA ASN A 378 9.73 7.13 -0.24
C ASN A 378 9.96 6.69 -1.70
N ASP A 379 9.13 7.10 -2.66
CA ASP A 379 9.09 6.49 -3.98
C ASP A 379 10.03 7.18 -5.00
N PHE A 380 10.72 6.37 -5.80
CA PHE A 380 11.46 6.80 -6.99
C PHE A 380 10.74 6.35 -8.25
N ASN A 381 10.40 7.30 -9.13
CA ASN A 381 9.58 7.04 -10.30
C ASN A 381 10.15 7.72 -11.57
N ILE A 382 10.57 6.93 -12.53
CA ILE A 382 10.83 7.40 -13.90
C ILE A 382 9.53 7.18 -14.68
N SER A 383 8.64 8.18 -14.70
CA SER A 383 7.39 8.11 -15.45
C SER A 383 7.62 8.24 -16.96
N ALA A 384 8.56 9.11 -17.33
CA ALA A 384 9.05 9.29 -18.68
C ALA A 384 10.51 9.79 -18.63
N GLY A 385 11.20 9.76 -19.77
CA GLY A 385 12.56 10.30 -19.88
C GLY A 385 13.63 9.35 -19.35
N SER A 386 14.72 9.94 -18.86
CA SER A 386 15.87 9.19 -18.36
C SER A 386 16.32 9.65 -16.98
N PHE A 387 16.99 8.78 -16.23
CA PHE A 387 17.65 9.15 -14.98
C PHE A 387 19.04 8.53 -14.86
N SER A 388 20.02 9.31 -14.40
CA SER A 388 21.38 8.87 -14.12
C SER A 388 21.82 9.26 -12.71
N ALA A 389 22.34 8.30 -11.95
CA ALA A 389 22.93 8.57 -10.64
C ALA A 389 24.32 9.23 -10.72
N ASN A 390 24.88 9.43 -11.92
CA ASN A 390 26.14 10.15 -12.15
C ASN A 390 27.33 9.61 -11.33
N SER A 391 27.39 8.29 -11.15
CA SER A 391 28.40 7.61 -10.32
C SER A 391 28.39 8.02 -8.84
N LEU A 392 27.25 8.51 -8.35
CA LEU A 392 26.99 8.80 -6.94
C LEU A 392 26.01 7.75 -6.39
N GLY A 393 26.13 7.42 -5.10
CA GLY A 393 25.21 6.49 -4.44
C GLY A 393 23.76 6.99 -4.49
N LEU A 394 22.83 6.08 -4.76
CA LEU A 394 21.40 6.35 -4.73
C LEU A 394 20.71 5.37 -3.79
N THR A 395 20.13 5.87 -2.70
CA THR A 395 19.36 5.05 -1.76
C THR A 395 17.87 5.30 -1.94
N VAL A 396 17.08 4.23 -2.06
CA VAL A 396 15.61 4.30 -2.16
C VAL A 396 14.98 3.46 -1.05
N LYS A 397 14.10 4.09 -0.26
CA LYS A 397 13.41 3.44 0.86
C LYS A 397 11.97 3.02 0.57
N GLY A 398 11.32 3.60 -0.44
CA GLY A 398 10.02 3.19 -0.97
C GLY A 398 10.13 2.43 -2.30
N ASN A 399 9.11 2.56 -3.15
CA ASN A 399 9.01 1.80 -4.39
C ASN A 399 9.94 2.34 -5.49
N TRP A 400 10.40 1.44 -6.35
CA TRP A 400 11.13 1.73 -7.56
C TRP A 400 10.24 1.49 -8.77
N THR A 401 9.95 2.53 -9.56
CA THR A 401 9.22 2.41 -10.82
C THR A 401 10.02 2.98 -11.98
N ASN A 402 10.20 2.19 -13.04
CA ASN A 402 10.90 2.60 -14.25
C ASN A 402 10.06 2.35 -15.52
N ASN A 403 9.43 3.41 -16.03
CA ASN A 403 8.73 3.43 -17.32
C ASN A 403 9.54 4.17 -18.42
N GLY A 404 10.73 4.67 -18.08
CA GLY A 404 11.64 5.35 -19.01
C GLY A 404 12.98 4.61 -19.08
N THR A 405 14.08 5.36 -18.99
CA THR A 405 15.44 4.79 -18.98
C THR A 405 16.14 5.10 -17.67
N PHE A 406 16.58 4.07 -16.96
CA PHE A 406 17.58 4.23 -15.89
C PHE A 406 18.96 3.92 -16.45
N THR A 407 19.89 4.87 -16.37
CA THR A 407 21.28 4.69 -16.81
C THR A 407 22.13 4.23 -15.62
N PRO A 408 22.54 2.94 -15.57
CA PRO A 408 23.44 2.47 -14.52
C PRO A 408 24.79 3.20 -14.58
N THR A 409 25.32 3.56 -13.42
CA THR A 409 26.63 4.23 -13.27
C THR A 409 27.48 3.50 -12.23
N ALA A 410 28.72 3.92 -11.99
CA ALA A 410 29.66 3.11 -11.20
C ALA A 410 29.19 2.84 -9.75
N ALA A 411 28.55 3.80 -9.09
CA ALA A 411 28.10 3.66 -7.70
C ALA A 411 26.84 2.79 -7.56
N ALA A 412 26.66 2.23 -6.36
CA ALA A 412 25.57 1.31 -6.07
C ALA A 412 24.23 2.02 -5.87
N VAL A 413 23.17 1.36 -6.32
CA VAL A 413 21.79 1.64 -5.89
C VAL A 413 21.49 0.80 -4.65
N THR A 414 20.92 1.40 -3.61
CA THR A 414 20.57 0.72 -2.36
C THR A 414 19.07 0.72 -2.12
N LEU A 415 18.47 -0.47 -1.98
CA LEU A 415 17.09 -0.65 -1.55
C LEU A 415 17.10 -0.99 -0.05
N SER A 416 16.70 -0.04 0.79
CA SER A 416 16.84 -0.12 2.27
C SER A 416 15.57 0.25 3.05
N GLY A 417 14.41 0.03 2.44
CA GLY A 417 13.12 0.27 3.09
C GLY A 417 12.89 -0.58 4.35
N THR A 418 11.93 -0.15 5.16
CA THR A 418 11.39 -0.92 6.30
C THR A 418 9.97 -1.44 6.02
N GLY A 419 9.31 -0.89 5.00
CA GLY A 419 8.05 -1.39 4.44
C GLY A 419 8.28 -2.28 3.21
N LEU A 420 7.17 -2.76 2.61
CA LEU A 420 7.23 -3.45 1.33
C LEU A 420 7.73 -2.47 0.25
N GLN A 421 8.78 -2.85 -0.48
CA GLN A 421 9.19 -2.14 -1.68
C GLN A 421 8.80 -2.93 -2.93
N THR A 422 8.46 -2.24 -4.01
CA THR A 422 8.29 -2.86 -5.33
C THR A 422 9.41 -2.45 -6.28
N ILE A 423 9.78 -3.36 -7.18
CA ILE A 423 10.54 -3.04 -8.40
C ILE A 423 9.58 -3.25 -9.57
N SER A 424 9.14 -2.17 -10.19
CA SER A 424 8.09 -2.16 -11.20
C SER A 424 8.42 -1.26 -12.38
N GLY A 425 7.53 -1.27 -13.38
CA GLY A 425 7.59 -0.41 -14.56
C GLY A 425 7.58 -1.20 -15.85
N SER A 426 7.29 -0.51 -16.96
CA SER A 426 7.24 -1.09 -18.29
C SER A 426 8.63 -1.29 -18.91
N ALA A 427 9.65 -0.57 -18.44
CA ALA A 427 11.01 -0.68 -18.92
C ALA A 427 11.84 -1.62 -18.04
N THR A 428 12.72 -2.40 -18.67
CA THR A 428 13.68 -3.23 -17.92
C THR A 428 14.61 -2.34 -17.11
N THR A 429 14.77 -2.65 -15.82
CA THR A 429 15.72 -1.93 -14.97
C THR A 429 17.04 -2.69 -14.92
N SER A 430 18.13 -2.00 -15.24
CA SER A 430 19.50 -2.51 -15.12
C SER A 430 20.28 -1.66 -14.13
N PHE A 431 20.76 -2.27 -13.06
CA PHE A 431 21.67 -1.67 -12.09
C PHE A 431 23.11 -2.03 -12.45
N ASN A 432 24.06 -1.14 -12.16
CA ASN A 432 25.47 -1.54 -12.14
C ASN A 432 25.71 -2.38 -10.89
N ASP A 433 25.74 -1.73 -9.73
CA ASP A 433 25.78 -2.37 -8.44
C ASP A 433 24.44 -2.17 -7.73
N LEU A 434 23.97 -3.20 -7.02
CA LEU A 434 22.72 -3.19 -6.27
C LEU A 434 22.94 -3.72 -4.87
N VAL A 435 22.56 -2.95 -3.86
CA VAL A 435 22.51 -3.37 -2.45
C VAL A 435 21.05 -3.60 -2.06
N ILE A 436 20.74 -4.82 -1.64
CA ILE A 436 19.46 -5.21 -1.04
C ILE A 436 19.69 -5.29 0.47
N ASN A 437 19.08 -4.35 1.19
CA ASN A 437 19.15 -4.21 2.64
C ASN A 437 17.79 -3.78 3.22
N ASN A 438 16.70 -4.23 2.60
CA ASN A 438 15.37 -3.98 3.13
C ASN A 438 15.17 -4.83 4.39
N THR A 439 14.86 -4.16 5.51
CA THR A 439 14.78 -4.77 6.85
C THR A 439 13.35 -5.08 7.28
N ARG A 440 12.39 -5.03 6.37
CA ARG A 440 10.99 -5.42 6.61
C ARG A 440 10.93 -6.81 7.25
N SER A 441 10.23 -6.90 8.38
CA SER A 441 10.07 -8.16 9.14
C SER A 441 9.13 -9.16 8.46
N SER A 442 8.17 -8.67 7.67
CA SER A 442 7.25 -9.51 6.89
C SER A 442 7.82 -9.84 5.51
N ILE A 443 7.57 -11.06 5.05
CA ILE A 443 7.97 -11.54 3.72
C ILE A 443 6.84 -11.27 2.70
N PRO A 444 7.14 -10.81 1.48
CA PRO A 444 8.48 -10.44 0.98
C PRO A 444 8.92 -9.05 1.41
N ALA A 445 10.21 -8.82 1.61
CA ALA A 445 10.72 -7.45 1.77
C ALA A 445 10.57 -6.63 0.48
N ILE A 446 10.83 -7.27 -0.67
CA ILE A 446 10.72 -6.68 -2.00
C ILE A 446 9.85 -7.54 -2.91
N SER A 447 8.94 -6.92 -3.66
CA SER A 447 8.13 -7.56 -4.69
C SER A 447 8.53 -7.05 -6.08
N ALA A 448 9.10 -7.89 -6.92
CA ALA A 448 9.42 -7.54 -8.30
C ALA A 448 8.21 -7.81 -9.20
N SER A 449 7.72 -6.77 -9.85
CA SER A 449 6.66 -6.84 -10.87
C SER A 449 7.23 -6.77 -12.29
N ALA A 450 8.55 -6.62 -12.43
CA ALA A 450 9.29 -6.66 -13.69
C ALA A 450 10.63 -7.38 -13.49
N SER A 451 11.21 -7.89 -14.58
CA SER A 451 12.56 -8.46 -14.58
C SER A 451 13.62 -7.35 -14.46
N PHE A 452 14.71 -7.63 -13.75
CA PHE A 452 15.79 -6.66 -13.53
C PHE A 452 17.17 -7.31 -13.55
N THR A 453 18.17 -6.51 -13.90
CA THR A 453 19.56 -6.96 -14.10
C THR A 453 20.52 -6.21 -13.19
N VAL A 454 21.56 -6.89 -12.73
CA VAL A 454 22.74 -6.32 -12.07
C VAL A 454 23.96 -6.69 -12.91
N THR A 455 24.67 -5.68 -13.41
CA THR A 455 25.83 -5.88 -14.30
C THR A 455 27.17 -5.91 -13.60
N GLY A 456 27.24 -5.41 -12.37
CA GLY A 456 28.40 -5.38 -11.50
C GLY A 456 28.20 -6.30 -10.28
N ILE A 457 28.03 -5.70 -9.11
CA ILE A 457 27.95 -6.37 -7.80
C ILE A 457 26.52 -6.33 -7.26
N ALA A 458 25.94 -7.50 -7.00
CA ALA A 458 24.75 -7.64 -6.16
C ALA A 458 25.19 -7.90 -4.72
N THR A 459 24.79 -7.05 -3.78
CA THR A 459 25.02 -7.23 -2.35
C THR A 459 23.68 -7.50 -1.67
N MET A 460 23.58 -8.60 -0.93
CA MET A 460 22.41 -8.96 -0.15
C MET A 460 22.80 -9.07 1.33
N THR A 461 22.29 -8.13 2.12
CA THR A 461 22.56 -8.03 3.56
C THR A 461 21.33 -8.30 4.42
N ALA A 462 20.15 -8.09 3.85
CA ALA A 462 18.85 -8.43 4.41
C ALA A 462 17.80 -8.46 3.29
N GLY A 463 16.60 -8.95 3.61
CA GLY A 463 15.40 -8.80 2.77
C GLY A 463 15.18 -9.95 1.78
N THR A 464 13.98 -10.51 1.82
CA THR A 464 13.51 -11.50 0.85
C THR A 464 12.92 -10.83 -0.39
N VAL A 465 13.16 -11.39 -1.57
CA VAL A 465 12.66 -10.85 -2.84
C VAL A 465 11.71 -11.86 -3.48
N ASN A 466 10.43 -11.50 -3.59
CA ASN A 466 9.50 -12.24 -4.43
C ASN A 466 9.63 -11.75 -5.88
N LEU A 467 9.98 -12.64 -6.79
CA LEU A 467 10.16 -12.32 -8.21
C LEU A 467 8.84 -12.34 -9.00
N ASN A 468 7.75 -12.90 -8.46
CA ASN A 468 6.42 -12.97 -9.11
C ASN A 468 6.44 -13.39 -10.60
N GLY A 469 7.19 -14.45 -10.92
CA GLY A 469 7.36 -14.98 -12.27
C GLY A 469 8.42 -14.27 -13.10
N ASN A 470 9.01 -13.18 -12.61
CA ASN A 470 10.07 -12.44 -13.28
C ASN A 470 11.46 -13.06 -13.09
N THR A 471 12.43 -12.53 -13.84
CA THR A 471 13.83 -12.94 -13.77
C THR A 471 14.70 -11.86 -13.12
N PHE A 472 15.46 -12.26 -12.10
CA PHE A 472 16.63 -11.52 -11.63
C PHE A 472 17.86 -12.03 -12.39
N THR A 473 18.61 -11.12 -13.03
CA THR A 473 19.84 -11.48 -13.76
C THR A 473 21.06 -10.84 -13.13
N LEU A 474 22.05 -11.65 -12.75
CA LEU A 474 23.39 -11.19 -12.41
C LEU A 474 24.34 -11.58 -13.55
N SER A 475 24.71 -10.60 -14.38
CA SER A 475 25.48 -10.86 -15.62
C SER A 475 26.99 -10.79 -15.44
N SER A 476 27.48 -10.24 -14.33
CA SER A 476 28.90 -10.20 -14.03
C SER A 476 29.46 -11.60 -13.75
N THR A 477 30.61 -11.91 -14.37
CA THR A 477 31.37 -13.14 -14.10
C THR A 477 32.52 -12.92 -13.10
N ALA A 478 32.70 -11.68 -12.63
CA ALA A 478 33.80 -11.30 -11.76
C ALA A 478 33.72 -12.02 -10.40
N ALA A 479 34.89 -12.24 -9.78
CA ALA A 479 34.91 -12.63 -8.38
C ALA A 479 34.29 -11.50 -7.53
N GLY A 480 33.37 -11.85 -6.63
CA GLY A 480 32.64 -10.85 -5.83
C GLY A 480 31.41 -10.25 -6.49
N ALA A 481 31.00 -10.69 -7.70
CA ALA A 481 29.75 -10.26 -8.35
C ALA A 481 28.49 -10.46 -7.48
N LEU A 482 28.55 -11.37 -6.50
CA LEU A 482 27.57 -11.47 -5.43
C LEU A 482 28.29 -11.35 -4.10
N VAL A 483 27.75 -10.56 -3.18
CA VAL A 483 28.16 -10.45 -1.79
C VAL A 483 26.96 -10.85 -0.92
N HIS A 484 27.07 -11.95 -0.18
CA HIS A 484 26.01 -12.48 0.66
C HIS A 484 26.62 -13.29 1.81
N GLY A 485 26.17 -13.04 3.04
CA GLY A 485 26.45 -13.92 4.17
C GLY A 485 25.57 -15.15 4.04
N LEU A 486 26.14 -16.34 3.87
CA LEU A 486 25.45 -17.58 3.46
C LEU A 486 24.29 -18.07 4.38
N ALA A 487 23.94 -17.30 5.42
CA ALA A 487 22.79 -17.51 6.28
C ALA A 487 21.50 -16.94 5.65
N SER A 488 20.35 -17.50 6.04
CA SER A 488 19.04 -17.02 5.58
C SER A 488 18.71 -15.59 6.03
N SER A 489 19.33 -15.11 7.13
CA SER A 489 19.19 -13.74 7.63
C SER A 489 19.61 -12.67 6.62
N ASN A 490 20.50 -13.00 5.69
CA ASN A 490 20.95 -12.09 4.63
C ASN A 490 19.97 -11.99 3.45
N GLY A 491 18.85 -12.73 3.50
CA GLY A 491 17.81 -12.72 2.48
C GLY A 491 18.02 -13.78 1.38
N TRP A 492 16.93 -14.01 0.63
CA TRP A 492 16.89 -14.90 -0.53
C TRP A 492 15.76 -14.47 -1.49
N MET A 493 15.77 -15.00 -2.70
CA MET A 493 14.74 -14.73 -3.71
C MET A 493 13.87 -15.96 -3.97
N TYR A 494 12.62 -15.76 -4.36
CA TYR A 494 11.68 -16.85 -4.66
C TYR A 494 10.63 -16.45 -5.69
N GLY A 495 9.82 -17.42 -6.14
CA GLY A 495 8.65 -17.15 -6.97
C GLY A 495 8.97 -16.72 -8.41
N GLY A 496 10.20 -16.93 -8.90
CA GLY A 496 10.63 -16.61 -10.26
C GLY A 496 12.02 -17.20 -10.54
N THR A 497 12.74 -16.63 -11.51
CA THR A 497 14.01 -17.17 -12.00
C THR A 497 15.20 -16.33 -11.54
N ILE A 498 16.25 -16.97 -11.02
CA ILE A 498 17.54 -16.34 -10.77
C ILE A 498 18.51 -16.81 -11.87
N SER A 499 18.94 -15.89 -12.72
CA SER A 499 19.95 -16.13 -13.76
C SER A 499 21.29 -15.56 -13.32
N ARG A 500 22.33 -16.40 -13.25
CA ARG A 500 23.66 -16.04 -12.78
C ARG A 500 24.73 -16.45 -13.79
N ALA A 501 25.53 -15.48 -14.23
CA ALA A 501 26.72 -15.74 -15.03
C ALA A 501 27.87 -16.30 -14.18
N PHE A 502 28.73 -17.11 -14.78
CA PHE A 502 29.94 -17.63 -14.17
C PHE A 502 31.12 -17.60 -15.14
N ALA A 503 32.32 -17.42 -14.59
CA ALA A 503 33.56 -17.36 -15.35
C ALA A 503 34.07 -18.73 -15.78
N ALA A 504 34.91 -18.75 -16.81
CA ALA A 504 35.73 -19.88 -17.22
C ALA A 504 36.65 -20.42 -16.11
N ALA A 505 37.04 -19.58 -15.15
CA ALA A 505 37.89 -19.96 -14.03
C ALA A 505 37.21 -20.96 -13.07
N ALA A 506 38.00 -21.77 -12.38
CA ALA A 506 37.51 -22.69 -11.36
C ALA A 506 36.72 -21.99 -10.25
N ILE A 507 35.74 -22.70 -9.68
CA ILE A 507 34.86 -22.24 -8.60
C ILE A 507 34.87 -23.33 -7.53
N THR A 508 35.34 -23.00 -6.33
CA THR A 508 35.26 -23.92 -5.18
C THR A 508 33.80 -24.11 -4.77
N LEU A 509 33.36 -25.35 -4.62
CA LEU A 509 32.00 -25.66 -4.17
C LEU A 509 31.75 -25.07 -2.76
N GLY A 510 30.55 -24.50 -2.55
CA GLY A 510 30.20 -23.82 -1.30
C GLY A 510 30.68 -22.37 -1.21
N ASN A 511 31.43 -21.88 -2.21
CA ASN A 511 31.81 -20.48 -2.29
C ASN A 511 30.67 -19.62 -2.86
N VAL A 512 30.58 -18.37 -2.42
CA VAL A 512 29.61 -17.36 -2.93
C VAL A 512 29.66 -17.19 -4.44
N ARG A 513 30.80 -17.43 -5.11
CA ARG A 513 30.93 -17.34 -6.57
C ARG A 513 29.98 -18.29 -7.32
N GLY A 514 29.68 -19.45 -6.74
CA GLY A 514 28.76 -20.45 -7.28
C GLY A 514 27.41 -20.49 -6.57
N PHE A 515 27.09 -19.48 -5.76
CA PHE A 515 25.93 -19.47 -4.90
C PHE A 515 24.71 -18.81 -5.55
N ILE A 516 23.54 -19.42 -5.37
CA ILE A 516 22.24 -18.94 -5.80
C ILE A 516 21.33 -18.84 -4.55
N PRO A 517 21.00 -17.63 -4.08
CA PRO A 517 20.14 -17.41 -2.91
C PRO A 517 18.67 -17.60 -3.30
N ILE A 518 18.24 -18.85 -3.46
CA ILE A 518 16.85 -19.19 -3.83
C ILE A 518 16.07 -19.83 -2.67
N GLY A 519 14.75 -19.80 -2.74
CA GLY A 519 13.86 -20.31 -1.70
C GLY A 519 12.39 -20.41 -2.11
N THR A 520 11.55 -20.55 -1.10
CA THR A 520 10.11 -20.27 -1.15
C THR A 520 9.82 -19.03 -0.30
N ALA A 521 8.55 -18.63 -0.17
CA ALA A 521 8.17 -17.57 0.77
C ALA A 521 8.51 -17.92 2.23
N ALA A 522 8.56 -19.21 2.58
CA ALA A 522 8.77 -19.65 3.96
C ALA A 522 10.18 -20.20 4.22
N ASN A 523 10.84 -20.74 3.19
CA ASN A 523 12.01 -21.59 3.36
C ASN A 523 13.18 -21.13 2.48
N PHE A 524 14.37 -21.06 3.08
CA PHE A 524 15.61 -20.82 2.35
C PHE A 524 16.10 -22.14 1.74
N ARG A 525 16.29 -22.16 0.41
CA ARG A 525 16.63 -23.36 -0.39
C ARG A 525 17.88 -23.13 -1.24
N PRO A 526 19.02 -22.80 -0.61
CA PRO A 526 20.22 -22.39 -1.33
C PRO A 526 20.71 -23.47 -2.31
N PHE A 527 21.23 -23.02 -3.44
CA PHE A 527 21.93 -23.88 -4.38
C PHE A 527 23.35 -23.36 -4.60
N PHE A 528 24.30 -24.27 -4.61
CA PHE A 528 25.70 -24.00 -4.93
C PHE A 528 26.14 -24.90 -6.09
N PHE A 529 26.91 -24.35 -7.00
CA PHE A 529 27.71 -25.12 -7.93
C PHE A 529 29.20 -24.79 -7.78
N GLY A 530 30.04 -25.78 -7.99
CA GLY A 530 31.49 -25.65 -8.10
C GLY A 530 31.93 -26.13 -9.48
N LYS A 531 33.10 -25.64 -9.92
CA LYS A 531 33.74 -26.01 -11.19
C LYS A 531 35.20 -26.33 -10.92
N THR A 532 35.62 -27.57 -11.14
CA THR A 532 36.91 -28.07 -10.64
C THR A 532 38.11 -27.83 -11.56
N ASN A 533 37.92 -27.62 -12.86
CA ASN A 533 38.99 -27.37 -13.83
C ASN A 533 38.92 -25.95 -14.42
N ASN A 534 40.07 -25.37 -14.81
CA ASN A 534 40.15 -24.07 -15.51
C ASN A 534 39.80 -24.18 -17.01
N GLY A 535 39.54 -25.38 -17.53
CA GLY A 535 39.02 -25.58 -18.88
C GLY A 535 37.50 -25.35 -18.93
N GLY A 536 37.03 -24.61 -19.93
CA GLY A 536 35.61 -24.33 -20.16
C GLY A 536 35.35 -22.86 -20.47
N SER A 537 34.30 -22.57 -21.24
CA SER A 537 33.86 -21.20 -21.52
C SER A 537 33.12 -20.59 -20.31
N ASN A 538 32.99 -19.26 -20.31
CA ASN A 538 31.98 -18.59 -19.48
C ASN A 538 30.60 -19.20 -19.75
N GLY A 539 29.71 -19.10 -18.78
CA GLY A 539 28.37 -19.64 -18.92
C GLY A 539 27.38 -19.00 -17.98
N THR A 540 26.16 -19.51 -18.02
CA THR A 540 25.05 -19.03 -17.20
C THR A 540 24.30 -20.22 -16.62
N ILE A 541 23.94 -20.12 -15.36
CA ILE A 541 22.97 -21.00 -14.71
C ILE A 541 21.73 -20.16 -14.37
N ALA A 542 20.56 -20.58 -14.84
CA ALA A 542 19.30 -19.98 -14.40
C ALA A 542 18.47 -21.01 -13.65
N MET A 543 17.96 -20.61 -12.49
CA MET A 543 17.34 -21.51 -11.53
C MET A 543 15.97 -21.01 -11.07
N THR A 544 15.03 -21.93 -10.98
CA THR A 544 13.75 -21.75 -10.29
C THR A 544 13.62 -22.78 -9.17
N HIS A 545 12.81 -22.48 -8.17
CA HIS A 545 12.52 -23.41 -7.09
C HIS A 545 11.01 -23.54 -6.87
N THR A 546 10.53 -24.77 -6.77
CA THR A 546 9.12 -25.09 -6.47
C THR A 546 9.07 -26.11 -5.33
N ASP A 547 8.18 -25.89 -4.36
CA ASP A 547 7.99 -26.79 -3.21
C ASP A 547 6.50 -27.15 -3.12
N PRO A 548 6.08 -28.32 -3.66
CA PRO A 548 4.71 -28.80 -3.53
C PRO A 548 4.34 -29.23 -2.10
N GLY A 549 5.32 -29.34 -1.18
CA GLY A 549 5.10 -29.87 0.16
C GLY A 549 4.87 -31.38 0.22
N THR A 550 5.02 -32.10 -0.89
CA THR A 550 4.81 -33.55 -0.98
C THR A 550 6.14 -34.32 -0.92
N LYS A 551 6.02 -35.58 -0.47
CA LYS A 551 7.09 -36.58 -0.53
C LYS A 551 6.56 -37.80 -1.26
N THR A 552 7.38 -38.40 -2.10
CA THR A 552 7.02 -39.55 -2.93
C THR A 552 7.93 -40.73 -2.62
N GLY A 553 7.34 -41.90 -2.33
CA GLY A 553 8.09 -43.16 -2.24
C GLY A 553 8.69 -43.53 -3.59
N VAL A 554 9.97 -43.90 -3.61
CA VAL A 554 10.72 -44.25 -4.82
C VAL A 554 11.65 -45.42 -4.53
N THR A 555 12.14 -46.09 -5.57
CA THR A 555 13.20 -47.10 -5.43
C THR A 555 14.26 -46.79 -6.47
N VAL A 556 15.26 -45.99 -6.08
CA VAL A 556 16.31 -45.52 -7.01
C VAL A 556 17.68 -45.92 -6.47
N ALA A 557 18.46 -46.65 -7.26
CA ALA A 557 19.81 -47.04 -6.90
C ALA A 557 20.77 -45.82 -6.89
N ASP A 558 21.60 -45.74 -5.86
CA ASP A 558 22.65 -44.71 -5.72
C ASP A 558 23.95 -45.32 -5.21
N GLY A 559 24.79 -45.81 -6.13
CA GLY A 559 25.97 -46.60 -5.78
C GLY A 559 25.58 -47.85 -5.02
N THR A 560 26.07 -47.99 -3.79
CA THR A 560 25.74 -49.12 -2.89
C THR A 560 24.49 -48.89 -2.04
N SER A 561 23.89 -47.69 -2.11
CA SER A 561 22.67 -47.32 -1.37
C SER A 561 21.43 -47.36 -2.27
N THR A 562 20.24 -47.40 -1.67
CA THR A 562 18.96 -47.19 -2.36
C THR A 562 18.25 -46.00 -1.75
N ILE A 563 17.78 -45.07 -2.59
CA ILE A 563 16.91 -43.97 -2.20
C ILE A 563 15.48 -44.49 -2.15
N PHE A 564 14.83 -44.33 -1.01
CA PHE A 564 13.46 -44.83 -0.78
C PHE A 564 12.40 -43.74 -0.84
N VAL A 565 12.79 -42.48 -0.64
CA VAL A 565 11.85 -41.35 -0.67
C VAL A 565 12.48 -40.15 -1.34
N ARG A 566 11.68 -39.44 -2.15
CA ARG A 566 11.99 -38.14 -2.74
C ARG A 566 11.14 -37.06 -2.05
N ASN A 567 11.77 -35.97 -1.65
CA ASN A 567 11.07 -34.71 -1.39
C ASN A 567 10.84 -34.02 -2.74
N ASP A 568 9.58 -33.68 -3.04
CA ASP A 568 9.21 -33.12 -4.34
C ASP A 568 9.55 -31.62 -4.48
N SER A 569 10.24 -31.04 -3.50
CA SER A 569 10.99 -29.78 -3.66
C SER A 569 12.00 -29.90 -4.79
N LYS A 570 11.89 -29.00 -5.75
CA LYS A 570 12.60 -29.08 -7.03
C LYS A 570 13.40 -27.81 -7.27
N TRP A 571 14.68 -27.99 -7.58
CA TRP A 571 15.55 -26.97 -8.17
C TRP A 571 15.65 -27.23 -9.66
N ALA A 572 14.83 -26.51 -10.44
CA ALA A 572 14.88 -26.62 -11.89
C ALA A 572 15.95 -25.69 -12.44
N SER A 573 16.86 -26.25 -13.23
CA SER A 573 18.06 -25.56 -13.72
C SER A 573 18.08 -25.53 -15.24
N THR A 574 18.42 -24.39 -15.80
CA THR A 574 18.89 -24.28 -17.18
C THR A 574 20.33 -23.83 -17.16
N PHE A 575 21.15 -24.43 -18.01
CA PHE A 575 22.60 -24.26 -17.96
C PHE A 575 23.19 -24.10 -19.35
N THR A 576 24.04 -23.09 -19.52
CA THR A 576 24.77 -22.84 -20.77
C THR A 576 26.24 -22.56 -20.49
N GLY A 577 27.11 -22.87 -21.46
CA GLY A 577 28.56 -22.72 -21.32
C GLY A 577 29.23 -23.83 -20.52
N GLY A 578 30.51 -23.62 -20.17
CA GLY A 578 31.26 -24.58 -19.35
C GLY A 578 31.51 -25.95 -20.01
N THR A 579 31.44 -26.05 -21.34
CA THR A 579 31.70 -27.30 -22.07
C THR A 579 33.09 -27.87 -21.74
N GLY A 580 33.16 -29.17 -21.45
CA GLY A 580 34.40 -29.85 -21.05
C GLY A 580 34.81 -29.62 -19.59
N ALA A 581 34.06 -28.80 -18.83
CA ALA A 581 34.27 -28.67 -17.40
C ALA A 581 33.56 -29.77 -16.60
N THR A 582 34.07 -30.02 -15.41
CA THR A 582 33.42 -30.89 -14.42
C THR A 582 32.89 -30.06 -13.27
N PHE A 583 31.67 -30.36 -12.84
CA PHE A 583 30.96 -29.60 -11.83
C PHE A 583 30.69 -30.41 -10.57
N GLY A 584 30.61 -29.70 -9.45
CA GLY A 584 30.01 -30.18 -8.21
C GLY A 584 28.79 -29.35 -7.88
N ILE A 585 27.84 -29.93 -7.16
CA ILE A 585 26.65 -29.22 -6.68
C ILE A 585 26.45 -29.49 -5.20
N ARG A 586 25.90 -28.50 -4.50
CA ARG A 586 25.44 -28.59 -3.11
C ARG A 586 24.12 -27.85 -3.00
N TYR A 587 23.08 -28.52 -2.55
CA TYR A 587 21.77 -27.89 -2.39
C TYR A 587 20.97 -28.55 -1.28
N GLY A 588 19.91 -27.90 -0.84
CA GLY A 588 19.14 -28.27 0.34
C GLY A 588 18.50 -27.04 0.97
N GLY A 589 18.15 -27.08 2.25
CA GLY A 589 17.56 -25.93 2.91
C GLY A 589 16.65 -26.23 4.09
N THR A 590 16.05 -25.19 4.63
CA THR A 590 15.18 -25.25 5.83
C THR A 590 13.79 -25.78 5.54
N GLY A 591 13.23 -26.69 6.33
CA GLY A 591 11.85 -27.15 6.11
C GLY A 591 11.71 -28.19 4.99
N LEU A 592 12.70 -29.07 4.80
CA LEU A 592 12.58 -30.28 3.96
C LEU A 592 11.86 -31.45 4.68
N GLY A 593 11.25 -31.17 5.84
CA GLY A 593 10.64 -32.14 6.75
C GLY A 593 11.63 -32.74 7.75
N ALA A 594 11.19 -33.75 8.51
CA ALA A 594 11.98 -34.38 9.57
C ALA A 594 13.13 -35.23 9.00
N ILE A 595 14.29 -34.61 8.76
CA ILE A 595 15.54 -35.32 8.53
C ILE A 595 16.17 -35.65 9.89
N THR A 596 16.29 -36.92 10.23
CA THR A 596 16.88 -37.37 11.51
C THR A 596 18.39 -37.59 11.42
N THR A 597 18.86 -38.06 10.25
CA THR A 597 20.27 -38.34 10.00
C THR A 597 20.71 -37.71 8.67
N LEU A 598 21.76 -36.89 8.71
CA LEU A 598 22.26 -36.18 7.54
C LEU A 598 22.92 -37.13 6.51
N SER A 599 23.47 -38.25 6.98
CA SER A 599 24.06 -39.28 6.12
C SER A 599 23.03 -40.04 5.30
N ASP A 600 21.73 -39.86 5.56
CA ASP A 600 20.66 -40.51 4.79
C ASP A 600 20.23 -39.64 3.60
N VAL A 601 20.57 -38.35 3.61
CA VAL A 601 20.15 -37.40 2.58
C VAL A 601 20.90 -37.70 1.27
N ARG A 602 20.18 -37.75 0.16
CA ARG A 602 20.70 -37.99 -1.18
C ARG A 602 20.23 -36.92 -2.15
N SER A 603 21.07 -36.65 -3.15
CA SER A 603 20.71 -35.83 -4.30
C SER A 603 20.17 -36.78 -5.36
N MET A 604 19.07 -36.45 -6.03
CA MET A 604 18.54 -37.27 -7.11
C MET A 604 17.90 -36.40 -8.21
N LEU A 605 17.65 -37.01 -9.35
CA LEU A 605 16.71 -36.51 -10.35
C LEU A 605 15.30 -37.05 -10.04
N PHE A 606 14.34 -36.85 -10.94
CA PHE A 606 12.97 -37.30 -10.72
C PHE A 606 12.89 -38.81 -10.42
N ASN A 607 13.54 -39.68 -11.20
CA ASN A 607 13.48 -41.14 -11.05
C ASN A 607 14.84 -41.83 -11.23
N SER A 608 15.93 -41.07 -11.09
CA SER A 608 17.30 -41.54 -11.32
C SER A 608 18.30 -40.75 -10.48
N THR A 609 19.55 -41.20 -10.45
CA THR A 609 20.67 -40.49 -9.83
C THR A 609 21.62 -39.96 -10.89
N ILE A 610 22.47 -39.01 -10.48
CA ILE A 610 23.48 -38.41 -11.35
C ILE A 610 24.80 -38.28 -10.62
N ALA A 611 25.89 -38.45 -11.36
CA ALA A 611 27.25 -38.26 -10.88
C ALA A 611 27.52 -38.98 -9.55
N THR A 612 28.59 -38.61 -8.84
CA THR A 612 29.01 -39.31 -7.62
C THR A 612 28.49 -38.59 -6.38
N HIS A 613 27.85 -39.32 -5.47
CA HIS A 613 27.47 -38.82 -4.15
C HIS A 613 28.72 -38.47 -3.33
N VAL A 614 28.70 -37.29 -2.72
CA VAL A 614 29.72 -36.84 -1.79
C VAL A 614 29.07 -36.75 -0.41
N ALA A 615 29.64 -37.45 0.57
CA ALA A 615 29.15 -37.43 1.94
C ALA A 615 29.15 -35.99 2.48
N THR A 616 28.02 -35.58 3.04
CA THR A 616 27.77 -34.20 3.47
C THR A 616 28.72 -33.80 4.60
N THR A 617 29.40 -32.65 4.50
CA THR A 617 30.35 -32.18 5.53
C THR A 617 29.83 -31.04 6.41
N THR A 618 28.68 -30.43 6.10
CA THR A 618 28.12 -29.31 6.88
C THR A 618 26.65 -29.09 6.53
N VAL A 619 25.71 -29.36 7.45
CA VAL A 619 24.78 -28.46 8.22
C VAL A 619 23.76 -29.33 8.98
N SER A 620 23.12 -28.79 10.01
CA SER A 620 22.14 -29.44 10.91
C SER A 620 20.97 -30.13 10.21
N THR A 621 20.28 -31.02 10.92
CA THR A 621 19.01 -31.64 10.51
C THR A 621 17.89 -30.65 10.16
N SER A 622 17.97 -29.40 10.63
CA SER A 622 17.05 -28.31 10.28
C SER A 622 17.39 -27.56 8.98
N ASP A 623 18.60 -27.73 8.44
CA ASP A 623 19.05 -27.22 7.14
C ASP A 623 19.88 -28.31 6.42
N PRO A 624 19.27 -29.47 6.10
CA PRO A 624 19.99 -30.55 5.47
C PRO A 624 20.42 -30.15 4.06
N ARG A 625 21.69 -30.42 3.74
CA ARG A 625 22.26 -30.22 2.41
C ARG A 625 22.78 -31.53 1.86
N VAL A 626 22.90 -31.61 0.54
CA VAL A 626 23.44 -32.77 -0.14
C VAL A 626 24.35 -32.38 -1.28
N GLU A 627 25.37 -33.20 -1.53
CA GLU A 627 26.43 -32.92 -2.48
C GLU A 627 26.60 -34.01 -3.53
N ARG A 628 26.94 -33.57 -4.74
CA ARG A 628 27.40 -34.41 -5.84
C ARG A 628 28.65 -33.80 -6.48
N SER A 629 29.51 -34.65 -7.01
CA SER A 629 30.68 -34.24 -7.81
C SER A 629 30.77 -35.07 -9.09
N GLY A 630 31.35 -34.49 -10.14
CA GLY A 630 31.57 -35.20 -11.40
C GLY A 630 30.52 -34.92 -12.47
N LEU A 631 29.71 -33.87 -12.33
CA LEU A 631 28.67 -33.55 -13.30
C LEU A 631 29.28 -32.94 -14.58
N SER A 632 28.73 -33.31 -15.74
CA SER A 632 29.00 -32.62 -17.01
C SER A 632 28.16 -31.35 -17.14
N SER A 633 28.52 -30.46 -18.08
CA SER A 633 27.72 -29.26 -18.37
C SER A 633 26.27 -29.58 -18.80
N GLY A 634 26.05 -30.69 -19.51
CA GLY A 634 24.71 -31.15 -19.87
C GLY A 634 23.88 -31.58 -18.65
N GLN A 635 24.52 -32.22 -17.67
CA GLN A 635 23.86 -32.65 -16.43
C GLN A 635 23.51 -31.48 -15.50
N MET A 636 24.21 -30.35 -15.60
CA MET A 636 23.90 -29.14 -14.84
C MET A 636 22.54 -28.53 -15.18
N GLY A 637 21.98 -28.82 -16.35
CA GLY A 637 20.64 -28.40 -16.77
C GLY A 637 19.52 -29.36 -16.36
N SER A 638 19.73 -30.17 -15.31
CA SER A 638 18.73 -31.11 -14.81
C SER A 638 17.85 -30.50 -13.72
N ASP A 639 16.70 -31.13 -13.46
CA ASP A 639 15.87 -30.85 -12.28
C ASP A 639 16.38 -31.68 -11.09
N PHE A 640 16.85 -31.00 -10.06
CA PHE A 640 17.41 -31.64 -8.87
C PHE A 640 16.38 -31.74 -7.74
N TYR A 641 16.40 -32.86 -7.03
CA TYR A 641 15.55 -33.17 -5.88
C TYR A 641 16.39 -33.67 -4.71
N VAL A 642 15.84 -33.55 -3.51
CA VAL A 642 16.41 -34.18 -2.31
C VAL A 642 15.69 -35.49 -2.07
N GLY A 643 16.42 -36.57 -1.87
CA GLY A 643 15.91 -37.87 -1.47
C GLY A 643 16.52 -38.33 -0.15
N SER A 644 16.06 -39.49 0.32
CA SER A 644 16.61 -40.14 1.51
C SER A 644 16.72 -41.65 1.34
N THR A 645 17.80 -42.22 1.88
CA THR A 645 17.99 -43.68 2.03
C THR A 645 17.31 -44.24 3.27
N ASN A 646 16.64 -43.40 4.05
CA ASN A 646 15.94 -43.82 5.25
C ASN A 646 14.45 -43.56 5.11
N LEU A 647 13.69 -44.64 5.12
CA LEU A 647 12.23 -44.64 5.08
C LEU A 647 11.61 -43.81 6.20
N SER A 648 12.27 -43.66 7.37
CA SER A 648 11.75 -42.94 8.55
C SER A 648 12.00 -41.42 8.55
N SER A 649 12.81 -40.90 7.61
CA SER A 649 12.98 -39.44 7.39
C SER A 649 11.88 -38.83 6.49
N SER A 650 11.04 -39.73 6.01
CA SER A 650 9.68 -39.57 5.52
C SER A 650 8.84 -40.28 6.58
N LEU A 651 7.73 -39.77 7.05
CA LEU A 651 6.47 -40.33 6.62
C LEU A 651 5.41 -39.55 7.42
N PRO A 652 4.37 -39.01 6.77
CA PRO A 652 3.06 -38.94 7.41
C PRO A 652 2.57 -40.38 7.73
N VAL A 653 1.78 -40.54 8.78
CA VAL A 653 1.29 -41.84 9.29
C VAL A 653 0.80 -42.76 8.16
N GLU A 654 1.34 -43.98 8.10
CA GLU A 654 0.98 -44.99 7.09
C GLU A 654 0.19 -46.13 7.77
N LEU A 655 -1.12 -46.17 7.51
CA LEU A 655 -2.03 -47.25 7.93
C LEU A 655 -1.76 -48.49 7.06
N LEU A 656 -1.27 -49.58 7.64
CA LEU A 656 -0.93 -50.81 6.91
C LEU A 656 -2.16 -51.66 6.57
N SER A 657 -3.09 -51.77 7.52
CA SER A 657 -4.30 -52.55 7.32
C SER A 657 -5.41 -52.09 8.24
N PHE A 658 -6.66 -52.25 7.78
CA PHE A 658 -7.87 -52.14 8.58
C PHE A 658 -8.84 -53.23 8.14
N THR A 659 -9.40 -53.96 9.11
CA THR A 659 -10.23 -55.15 8.85
C THR A 659 -11.37 -55.24 9.86
N ALA A 660 -12.51 -55.75 9.42
CA ALA A 660 -13.67 -56.06 10.25
C ALA A 660 -14.01 -57.55 10.14
N THR A 661 -14.09 -58.24 11.28
CA THR A 661 -14.32 -59.70 11.33
C THR A 661 -15.49 -60.02 12.23
N VAL A 662 -16.49 -60.73 11.71
CA VAL A 662 -17.64 -61.22 12.50
C VAL A 662 -17.16 -62.23 13.55
N LYS A 663 -17.59 -62.02 14.79
CA LYS A 663 -17.55 -62.99 15.90
C LYS A 663 -18.99 -63.39 16.25
N THR A 664 -19.16 -64.32 17.19
CA THR A 664 -20.46 -64.95 17.50
C THR A 664 -21.62 -63.96 17.69
N ASN A 665 -21.39 -62.84 18.39
CA ASN A 665 -22.41 -61.80 18.64
C ASN A 665 -21.85 -60.36 18.47
N SER A 666 -20.70 -60.19 17.82
CA SER A 666 -20.01 -58.90 17.71
C SER A 666 -19.18 -58.81 16.42
N VAL A 667 -18.69 -57.63 16.08
CA VAL A 667 -17.70 -57.44 15.02
C VAL A 667 -16.40 -56.94 15.65
N GLU A 668 -15.30 -57.66 15.41
CA GLU A 668 -13.96 -57.24 15.81
C GLU A 668 -13.34 -56.40 14.69
N LEU A 669 -12.98 -55.16 15.03
CA LEU A 669 -12.23 -54.24 14.19
C LEU A 669 -10.77 -54.32 14.59
N LYS A 670 -9.89 -54.53 13.60
CA LYS A 670 -8.45 -54.60 13.82
C LYS A 670 -7.73 -53.77 12.78
N TRP A 671 -6.80 -52.93 13.22
CA TRP A 671 -5.92 -52.17 12.34
C TRP A 671 -4.48 -52.18 12.81
N ILE A 672 -3.58 -51.93 11.87
CA ILE A 672 -2.14 -51.89 12.11
C ILE A 672 -1.60 -50.61 11.47
N THR A 673 -0.86 -49.83 12.24
CA THR A 673 -0.05 -48.69 11.74
C THR A 673 1.37 -49.15 11.50
N ALA A 674 2.04 -48.66 10.44
CA ALA A 674 3.48 -48.88 10.26
C ALA A 674 4.29 -47.97 11.18
N SER A 675 3.82 -46.74 11.32
CA SER A 675 4.40 -45.65 12.12
C SER A 675 3.32 -44.63 12.45
N GLU A 676 3.52 -43.85 13.51
CA GLU A 676 2.64 -42.80 13.99
C GLU A 676 3.44 -41.52 14.24
N LEU A 677 2.85 -40.35 13.95
CA LEU A 677 3.46 -39.05 14.19
C LEU A 677 2.43 -38.17 14.89
N ASN A 678 2.72 -37.75 16.12
CA ASN A 678 1.84 -36.92 16.95
C ASN A 678 0.39 -37.43 17.05
N ASN A 679 0.18 -38.74 16.87
CA ASN A 679 -1.15 -39.33 16.88
C ASN A 679 -1.72 -39.36 18.30
N ASP A 680 -2.78 -38.59 18.55
CA ASP A 680 -3.44 -38.57 19.85
C ASP A 680 -4.38 -39.77 19.99
N HIS A 681 -5.26 -40.01 18.99
CA HIS A 681 -6.22 -41.11 19.01
C HIS A 681 -6.83 -41.44 17.63
N PHE A 682 -7.46 -42.61 17.57
CA PHE A 682 -8.33 -43.04 16.48
C PHE A 682 -9.79 -43.02 16.95
N ASP A 683 -10.62 -42.27 16.23
CA ASP A 683 -12.08 -42.36 16.26
C ASP A 683 -12.52 -43.52 15.34
N ILE A 684 -13.36 -44.43 15.86
CA ILE A 684 -13.94 -45.52 15.10
C ILE A 684 -15.37 -45.12 14.73
N LEU A 685 -15.66 -45.18 13.45
CA LEU A 685 -16.95 -44.78 12.89
C LEU A 685 -17.68 -46.00 12.31
N HIS A 686 -19.00 -46.04 12.46
CA HIS A 686 -19.89 -47.11 11.99
C HIS A 686 -21.08 -46.56 11.21
N SER A 687 -21.47 -47.26 10.15
CA SER A 687 -22.66 -46.95 9.34
C SER A 687 -23.39 -48.22 8.91
N THR A 688 -24.71 -48.13 8.72
CA THR A 688 -25.53 -49.19 8.10
C THR A 688 -25.87 -48.89 6.63
N SER A 689 -25.64 -47.66 6.16
CA SER A 689 -25.86 -47.25 4.77
C SER A 689 -24.58 -47.09 3.96
N GLY A 690 -23.45 -46.80 4.64
CA GLY A 690 -22.16 -46.52 4.01
C GLY A 690 -21.89 -45.02 3.81
N ASP A 691 -22.85 -44.14 4.13
CA ASP A 691 -22.73 -42.68 3.98
C ASP A 691 -22.86 -41.92 5.32
N ASP A 692 -23.74 -42.36 6.23
CA ASP A 692 -23.96 -41.72 7.54
C ASP A 692 -23.17 -42.46 8.62
N PHE A 693 -21.97 -41.97 8.93
CA PHE A 693 -21.04 -42.58 9.88
C PHE A 693 -21.18 -41.97 11.28
N LYS A 694 -21.42 -42.84 12.26
CA LYS A 694 -21.55 -42.48 13.68
C LYS A 694 -20.33 -42.96 14.46
N HIS A 695 -19.85 -42.12 15.36
CA HIS A 695 -18.76 -42.49 16.26
C HIS A 695 -19.22 -43.57 17.25
N ILE A 696 -18.50 -44.68 17.30
CA ILE A 696 -18.79 -45.82 18.18
C ILE A 696 -17.71 -46.10 19.23
N GLY A 697 -16.55 -45.46 19.12
CA GLY A 697 -15.50 -45.58 20.14
C GLY A 697 -14.20 -44.91 19.74
N VAL A 698 -13.33 -44.73 20.74
CA VAL A 698 -12.01 -44.11 20.59
C VAL A 698 -10.94 -45.06 21.11
N VAL A 699 -9.82 -45.15 20.38
CA VAL A 699 -8.63 -45.88 20.84
C VAL A 699 -7.44 -44.93 20.82
N LYS A 700 -6.80 -44.78 21.97
CA LYS A 700 -5.65 -43.89 22.13
C LYS A 700 -4.49 -44.32 21.22
N GLY A 701 -3.90 -43.37 20.52
CA GLY A 701 -2.70 -43.57 19.70
C GLY A 701 -1.43 -43.65 20.56
N ASN A 702 -0.32 -44.05 19.95
CA ASN A 702 0.99 -44.10 20.62
C ASN A 702 1.80 -42.80 20.46
N GLY A 703 1.17 -41.68 20.08
CA GLY A 703 1.85 -40.41 19.85
C GLY A 703 2.76 -40.48 18.62
N THR A 704 4.07 -40.42 18.85
CA THR A 704 5.07 -40.57 17.79
C THR A 704 5.78 -41.91 17.97
N SER A 705 5.58 -42.83 17.04
CA SER A 705 6.14 -44.18 17.06
C SER A 705 6.64 -44.61 15.70
N ASN A 706 7.80 -45.25 15.65
CA ASN A 706 8.36 -45.87 14.45
C ASN A 706 8.22 -47.41 14.45
N ALA A 707 7.54 -47.97 15.45
CA ALA A 707 7.21 -49.39 15.53
C ALA A 707 5.76 -49.61 15.07
N ALA A 708 5.54 -50.74 14.39
CA ALA A 708 4.20 -51.12 13.99
C ALA A 708 3.34 -51.43 15.22
N HIS A 709 2.20 -50.76 15.34
CA HIS A 709 1.27 -50.97 16.44
C HIS A 709 -0.01 -51.60 15.92
N THR A 710 -0.48 -52.61 16.66
CA THR A 710 -1.74 -53.30 16.38
C THR A 710 -2.78 -52.84 17.37
N TYR A 711 -3.92 -52.41 16.85
CA TYR A 711 -5.05 -51.94 17.64
C TYR A 711 -6.29 -52.76 17.33
N THR A 712 -7.18 -52.84 18.31
CA THR A 712 -8.45 -53.55 18.18
C THR A 712 -9.57 -52.81 18.89
N LEU A 713 -10.76 -52.82 18.31
CA LEU A 713 -12.00 -52.42 18.96
C LEU A 713 -13.10 -53.42 18.61
N THR A 714 -13.93 -53.80 19.57
CA THR A 714 -15.07 -54.70 19.32
C THR A 714 -16.37 -53.91 19.32
N ASP A 715 -17.10 -53.94 18.20
CA ASP A 715 -18.51 -53.53 18.18
C ASP A 715 -19.36 -54.67 18.74
N VAL A 716 -19.90 -54.46 19.95
CA VAL A 716 -20.71 -55.44 20.69
C VAL A 716 -22.20 -55.41 20.31
N SER A 717 -22.61 -54.48 19.44
CA SER A 717 -23.99 -54.33 18.99
C SER A 717 -24.09 -54.04 17.49
N PRO A 718 -23.46 -54.84 16.61
CA PRO A 718 -23.54 -54.63 15.18
C PRO A 718 -24.97 -54.83 14.69
N ALA A 719 -25.39 -54.05 13.70
CA ALA A 719 -26.72 -54.19 13.12
C ALA A 719 -26.83 -55.51 12.34
N THR A 720 -27.97 -56.19 12.39
CA THR A 720 -28.22 -57.34 11.52
C THR A 720 -28.21 -56.90 10.06
N GLY A 721 -27.41 -57.55 9.22
CA GLY A 721 -27.17 -57.16 7.83
C GLY A 721 -25.79 -56.57 7.60
N ARG A 722 -25.67 -55.68 6.61
CA ARG A 722 -24.38 -55.08 6.22
C ARG A 722 -24.00 -53.92 7.14
N ASN A 723 -22.77 -53.97 7.66
CA ASN A 723 -22.18 -52.93 8.51
C ASN A 723 -20.92 -52.39 7.84
N TYR A 724 -20.73 -51.07 7.88
CA TYR A 724 -19.57 -50.36 7.34
C TYR A 724 -18.80 -49.69 8.47
N TYR A 725 -17.47 -49.73 8.41
CA TYR A 725 -16.59 -49.12 9.41
C TYR A 725 -15.49 -48.29 8.76
N GLN A 726 -15.10 -47.21 9.43
CA GLN A 726 -14.02 -46.31 9.01
C GLN A 726 -13.24 -45.82 10.23
N LEU A 727 -11.94 -45.59 10.06
CA LEU A 727 -11.10 -44.95 11.07
C LEU A 727 -10.93 -43.48 10.73
N LYS A 728 -10.97 -42.63 11.75
CA LYS A 728 -10.55 -41.24 11.69
C LYS A 728 -9.43 -41.04 12.69
N GLN A 729 -8.22 -40.78 12.19
CA GLN A 729 -7.06 -40.46 13.01
C GLN A 729 -7.08 -38.97 13.37
N THR A 730 -6.72 -38.63 14.61
CA THR A 730 -6.59 -37.25 15.10
C THR A 730 -5.21 -37.05 15.75
N ASP A 731 -4.47 -36.04 15.28
CA ASP A 731 -3.16 -35.67 15.82
C ASP A 731 -3.32 -34.69 17.01
N PHE A 732 -2.26 -34.50 17.83
CA PHE A 732 -2.27 -33.59 18.99
C PHE A 732 -2.55 -32.11 18.64
N ASP A 733 -2.35 -31.71 17.38
CA ASP A 733 -2.67 -30.38 16.87
C ASP A 733 -4.10 -30.26 16.31
N GLY A 734 -4.88 -31.34 16.38
CA GLY A 734 -6.27 -31.42 15.92
C GLY A 734 -6.44 -31.73 14.43
N LYS A 735 -5.36 -31.97 13.67
CA LYS A 735 -5.46 -32.40 12.27
C LYS A 735 -5.99 -33.83 12.17
N THR A 736 -6.85 -34.10 11.17
CA THR A 736 -7.52 -35.41 11.03
C THR A 736 -7.35 -36.04 9.66
N THR A 737 -7.23 -37.37 9.61
CA THR A 737 -7.14 -38.17 8.36
C THR A 737 -8.08 -39.38 8.42
N LEU A 738 -8.76 -39.72 7.32
CA LEU A 738 -9.69 -40.86 7.23
C LEU A 738 -9.07 -42.08 6.54
N SER A 739 -9.42 -43.29 6.97
CA SER A 739 -9.08 -44.55 6.29
C SER A 739 -10.04 -44.88 5.14
N GLU A 740 -9.73 -45.95 4.39
CA GLU A 740 -10.73 -46.64 3.58
C GLU A 740 -11.85 -47.24 4.45
N VAL A 741 -13.02 -47.46 3.84
CA VAL A 741 -14.19 -48.06 4.49
C VAL A 741 -14.14 -49.59 4.33
N VAL A 742 -14.33 -50.33 5.42
CA VAL A 742 -14.45 -51.79 5.42
C VAL A 742 -15.88 -52.22 5.72
N ALA A 743 -16.39 -53.22 5.00
CA ALA A 743 -17.76 -53.71 5.15
C ALA A 743 -17.78 -55.17 5.63
N VAL A 744 -18.78 -55.53 6.43
CA VAL A 744 -19.00 -56.90 6.91
C VAL A 744 -20.50 -57.20 7.08
N ASP A 745 -20.92 -58.42 6.70
CA ASP A 745 -22.31 -58.88 6.84
C ASP A 745 -22.47 -59.67 8.16
N PHE A 746 -23.25 -59.13 9.10
CA PHE A 746 -23.49 -59.71 10.43
C PHE A 746 -24.86 -60.42 10.50
N LYS A 747 -24.87 -61.71 10.82
CA LYS A 747 -26.09 -62.53 11.01
C LYS A 747 -26.23 -62.81 12.51
N GLY A 748 -27.18 -62.17 13.18
CA GLY A 748 -27.39 -62.35 14.63
C GLY A 748 -27.73 -63.81 15.03
N SER A 749 -27.66 -64.10 16.34
CA SER A 749 -27.98 -65.42 16.92
C SER A 749 -29.49 -65.73 16.93
N SER A 750 -29.92 -66.88 16.38
CA SER A 750 -31.33 -67.33 16.36
C SER A 750 -31.68 -68.11 17.64
N ALA A 751 -32.45 -67.50 18.56
CA ALA A 751 -32.96 -68.15 19.77
C ALA A 751 -34.47 -68.43 19.69
N VAL A 752 -34.91 -69.61 20.13
CA VAL A 752 -36.34 -69.99 20.24
C VAL A 752 -36.83 -69.68 21.64
N SER A 753 -37.90 -68.89 21.76
CA SER A 753 -38.58 -68.58 23.01
C SER A 753 -39.98 -69.18 23.01
N VAL A 754 -40.38 -69.83 24.10
CA VAL A 754 -41.71 -70.43 24.26
C VAL A 754 -42.35 -69.95 25.56
N TYR A 755 -43.61 -69.54 25.53
CA TYR A 755 -44.33 -69.12 26.73
C TYR A 755 -45.86 -69.28 26.60
N PRO A 756 -46.57 -69.50 27.73
CA PRO A 756 -46.00 -69.83 29.03
C PRO A 756 -45.35 -71.22 29.03
N ASN A 757 -44.26 -71.40 29.77
CA ASN A 757 -43.66 -72.72 30.01
C ASN A 757 -43.28 -72.81 31.50
N PRO A 758 -43.98 -73.62 32.32
CA PRO A 758 -45.02 -74.59 31.96
C PRO A 758 -46.35 -73.97 31.50
N VAL A 759 -47.04 -74.61 30.55
CA VAL A 759 -48.37 -74.20 30.03
C VAL A 759 -49.49 -75.07 30.61
N ARG A 760 -50.65 -74.47 30.93
CA ARG A 760 -51.84 -75.21 31.39
C ARG A 760 -52.68 -75.68 30.20
N THR A 761 -53.42 -76.79 30.35
CA THR A 761 -54.30 -77.31 29.28
C THR A 761 -55.42 -76.37 28.86
N SER A 762 -55.72 -75.34 29.66
CA SER A 762 -56.67 -74.26 29.34
C SER A 762 -56.06 -73.07 28.58
N GLU A 763 -54.75 -73.10 28.28
CA GLU A 763 -53.99 -72.00 27.66
C GLU A 763 -53.38 -72.42 26.31
N GLU A 764 -53.04 -71.45 25.46
CA GLU A 764 -52.24 -71.68 24.25
C GLU A 764 -50.75 -71.48 24.52
N LEU A 765 -49.91 -72.26 23.85
CA LEU A 765 -48.46 -72.11 23.87
C LEU A 765 -48.01 -71.22 22.70
N THR A 766 -47.37 -70.10 22.99
CA THR A 766 -46.79 -69.19 21.98
C THR A 766 -45.32 -69.51 21.75
N VAL A 767 -44.92 -69.58 20.47
CA VAL A 767 -43.55 -69.85 20.01
C VAL A 767 -43.05 -68.66 19.21
N VAL A 768 -41.95 -68.06 19.68
CA VAL A 768 -41.28 -66.94 19.02
C VAL A 768 -39.86 -67.34 18.61
N VAL A 769 -39.51 -67.13 17.34
CA VAL A 769 -38.16 -67.36 16.82
C VAL A 769 -37.74 -66.18 15.96
N ASN A 770 -36.58 -65.60 16.23
CA ASN A 770 -35.99 -64.53 15.41
C ASN A 770 -34.73 -65.03 14.70
N GLY A 771 -34.39 -64.41 13.57
CA GLY A 771 -33.18 -64.74 12.82
C GLY A 771 -33.30 -66.03 11.99
N LEU A 772 -34.51 -66.35 11.51
CA LEU A 772 -34.75 -67.37 10.49
C LEU A 772 -34.69 -66.75 9.08
N GLU A 773 -34.62 -67.59 8.04
CA GLU A 773 -34.74 -67.12 6.66
C GLU A 773 -36.13 -66.50 6.43
N SER A 774 -36.18 -65.30 5.82
CA SER A 774 -37.41 -64.51 5.65
C SER A 774 -38.38 -65.13 4.64
N ASN A 775 -39.69 -65.06 4.89
CA ASN A 775 -40.77 -65.58 4.04
C ASN A 775 -40.72 -67.11 3.79
N VAL A 776 -40.13 -67.89 4.69
CA VAL A 776 -40.02 -69.35 4.58
C VAL A 776 -40.99 -70.03 5.54
N ARG A 777 -41.70 -71.05 5.04
CA ARG A 777 -42.61 -71.89 5.84
C ARG A 777 -41.83 -72.77 6.81
N GLN A 778 -42.20 -72.71 8.09
CA GLN A 778 -41.64 -73.48 9.20
C GLN A 778 -42.68 -74.46 9.75
N LEU A 779 -42.23 -75.65 10.17
CA LEU A 779 -43.02 -76.65 10.87
C LEU A 779 -42.68 -76.62 12.36
N ILE A 780 -43.69 -76.45 13.21
CA ILE A 780 -43.58 -76.43 14.67
C ILE A 780 -44.19 -77.72 15.20
N ARG A 781 -43.40 -78.51 15.94
CA ARG A 781 -43.78 -79.83 16.47
C ARG A 781 -43.59 -79.89 17.97
N VAL A 782 -44.61 -80.38 18.68
CA VAL A 782 -44.54 -80.75 20.09
C VAL A 782 -44.43 -82.27 20.17
N VAL A 783 -43.37 -82.76 20.81
CA VAL A 783 -43.00 -84.18 20.81
C VAL A 783 -42.89 -84.66 22.25
N ASN A 784 -43.50 -85.80 22.58
CA ASN A 784 -43.36 -86.38 23.92
C ASN A 784 -41.95 -86.99 24.13
N MET A 785 -41.63 -87.41 25.36
CA MET A 785 -40.32 -87.99 25.68
C MET A 785 -40.04 -89.34 24.99
N GLN A 786 -41.05 -90.01 24.42
CA GLN A 786 -40.91 -91.21 23.60
C GLN A 786 -40.67 -90.89 22.11
N GLY A 787 -40.59 -89.62 21.72
CA GLY A 787 -40.34 -89.19 20.34
C GLY A 787 -41.59 -89.17 19.45
N THR A 788 -42.78 -89.37 20.00
CA THR A 788 -44.04 -89.30 19.24
C THR A 788 -44.52 -87.85 19.11
N ILE A 789 -44.82 -87.43 17.88
CA ILE A 789 -45.37 -86.10 17.60
C ILE A 789 -46.78 -86.03 18.20
N SER A 790 -46.96 -85.16 19.18
CA SER A 790 -48.23 -84.97 19.89
C SER A 790 -49.04 -83.78 19.37
N SER A 791 -48.39 -82.81 18.71
CA SER A 791 -49.03 -81.71 17.98
C SER A 791 -48.10 -81.17 16.88
N GLU A 792 -48.65 -80.76 15.74
CA GLU A 792 -47.91 -80.16 14.61
C GLU A 792 -48.70 -79.02 13.98
N ILE A 793 -48.04 -77.87 13.78
CA ILE A 793 -48.59 -76.73 13.02
C ILE A 793 -47.55 -76.18 12.04
N ALA A 794 -47.99 -75.41 11.05
CA ALA A 794 -47.11 -74.70 10.13
C ALA A 794 -47.35 -73.19 10.20
N ALA A 795 -46.27 -72.40 10.20
CA ALA A 795 -46.32 -70.94 10.18
C ALA A 795 -45.17 -70.38 9.31
N THR A 796 -45.38 -69.22 8.69
CA THR A 796 -44.39 -68.60 7.78
C THR A 796 -43.70 -67.42 8.47
N THR A 797 -42.39 -67.29 8.29
CA THR A 797 -41.62 -66.15 8.84
C THR A 797 -41.94 -64.84 8.12
N ASP A 798 -41.86 -63.71 8.84
CA ASP A 798 -42.03 -62.37 8.27
C ASP A 798 -40.83 -61.95 7.39
N SER A 799 -40.93 -60.75 6.80
CA SER A 799 -39.88 -60.16 5.95
C SER A 799 -38.56 -59.88 6.68
N ARG A 800 -38.52 -59.97 8.01
CA ARG A 800 -37.34 -59.80 8.86
C ARG A 800 -36.84 -61.13 9.43
N GLY A 801 -37.42 -62.26 9.02
CA GLY A 801 -37.01 -63.57 9.51
C GLY A 801 -37.52 -63.90 10.91
N SER A 802 -38.62 -63.27 11.36
CA SER A 802 -39.27 -63.51 12.65
C SER A 802 -40.49 -64.43 12.49
N LEU A 803 -40.66 -65.38 13.41
CA LEU A 803 -41.78 -66.31 13.52
C LEU A 803 -42.47 -66.09 14.86
N ASN A 804 -43.79 -65.89 14.84
CA ASN A 804 -44.63 -65.86 16.04
C ASN A 804 -45.90 -66.68 15.78
N ALA A 805 -46.07 -67.79 16.48
CA ALA A 805 -47.17 -68.75 16.26
C ALA A 805 -47.68 -69.35 17.56
N ASN A 806 -48.99 -69.63 17.60
CA ASN A 806 -49.66 -70.26 18.74
C ASN A 806 -50.03 -71.71 18.43
N THR A 807 -49.86 -72.61 19.39
CA THR A 807 -50.32 -74.01 19.32
C THR A 807 -51.12 -74.39 20.56
N SER A 808 -52.22 -75.13 20.38
CA SER A 808 -53.04 -75.62 21.50
C SER A 808 -52.43 -76.88 22.10
N VAL A 809 -52.40 -76.94 23.43
CA VAL A 809 -51.92 -78.10 24.23
C VAL A 809 -53.03 -78.79 25.02
N SER A 810 -54.30 -78.43 24.76
CA SER A 810 -55.47 -78.84 25.54
C SER A 810 -55.68 -80.35 25.66
N ASN A 811 -55.25 -81.11 24.65
CA ASN A 811 -55.40 -82.58 24.59
C ASN A 811 -54.12 -83.35 24.95
N LEU A 812 -53.09 -82.67 25.46
CA LEU A 812 -51.83 -83.30 25.83
C LEU A 812 -51.84 -83.74 27.31
N PRO A 813 -51.51 -85.01 27.63
CA PRO A 813 -51.34 -85.45 29.01
C PRO A 813 -50.28 -84.61 29.76
N PRO A 814 -50.39 -84.44 31.10
CA PRO A 814 -49.35 -83.76 31.87
C PRO A 814 -47.99 -84.46 31.74
N GLY A 815 -46.96 -83.73 31.34
CA GLY A 815 -45.62 -84.29 31.13
C GLY A 815 -44.62 -83.28 30.55
N ILE A 816 -43.38 -83.71 30.36
CA ILE A 816 -42.34 -82.92 29.68
C ILE A 816 -42.41 -83.20 28.17
N TYR A 817 -42.34 -82.15 27.37
CA TYR A 817 -42.40 -82.23 25.91
C TYR A 817 -41.24 -81.45 25.29
N ILE A 818 -40.79 -81.88 24.12
CA ILE A 818 -39.79 -81.18 23.33
C ILE A 818 -40.51 -80.43 22.21
N LEU A 819 -40.28 -79.12 22.12
CA LEU A 819 -40.73 -78.30 21.00
C LEU A 819 -39.61 -78.17 19.97
N SER A 820 -39.92 -78.45 18.71
CA SER A 820 -38.97 -78.23 17.60
C SER A 820 -39.59 -77.40 16.49
N VAL A 821 -38.80 -76.46 15.96
CA VAL A 821 -39.13 -75.61 14.80
C VAL A 821 -38.18 -75.98 13.67
N ALA A 822 -38.72 -76.41 12.52
CA ALA A 822 -37.93 -76.88 11.39
C ALA A 822 -38.35 -76.23 10.07
N GLY A 823 -37.36 -75.73 9.33
CA GLY A 823 -37.50 -75.20 7.96
C GLY A 823 -36.65 -76.00 6.97
N ARG A 824 -36.51 -75.50 5.73
CA ARG A 824 -35.76 -76.22 4.66
C ARG A 824 -34.33 -76.60 5.05
N ASN A 825 -33.64 -75.75 5.82
CA ASN A 825 -32.20 -75.88 6.08
C ASN A 825 -31.80 -75.79 7.57
N GLN A 826 -32.77 -75.65 8.50
CA GLN A 826 -32.46 -75.48 9.93
C GLN A 826 -33.54 -76.10 10.82
N ARG A 827 -33.11 -76.72 11.93
CA ARG A 827 -33.99 -77.23 12.99
C ARG A 827 -33.51 -76.68 14.34
N LEU A 828 -34.40 -76.00 15.04
CA LEU A 828 -34.17 -75.48 16.39
C LEU A 828 -35.06 -76.24 17.39
N VAL A 829 -34.55 -76.51 18.59
CA VAL A 829 -35.22 -77.37 19.58
C VAL A 829 -35.11 -76.75 20.97
N VAL A 830 -36.23 -76.73 21.70
CA VAL A 830 -36.33 -76.33 23.12
C VAL A 830 -37.08 -77.41 23.89
N LYS A 831 -36.64 -77.70 25.13
CA LYS A 831 -37.22 -78.69 26.02
C LYS A 831 -38.10 -78.03 27.08
#